data_AF-A0A2V8AP43-F1
#
_entry.id   AF-A0A2V8AP43-F1
#
_cell.length_a   1.000
_cell.length_b   1.000
_cell.length_c   1.000
_cell.angle_alpha   90.00
_cell.angle_beta   90.00
_cell.angle_gamma   90.00
#
_symmetry.space_group_name_H-M   'P 1'
#
loop_
_entity.id
_entity.type
_entity.pdbx_description
1 polymer ?
#
loop_
_entity_poly.entity_id
_entity_poly.type
_entity_poly.pdbx_seq_one_letter_code
_entity_poly.pdbx_strand_id
1 'polypeptide(L)'
;MARPVATIRRLTDWCPGDESARRFARGDASDVPLHASAHRPCSPRALLLIATTTLVVGSAFALSAGMFIRYRFAVTTALLVSTSASWSPYSGHVRAATAVPSLPPPSGAVVTVSTEPQLQSAIRQLASNTTILIAPGTYQLTGTLYINGAYTNVAIRGSADDRDSVVLRGPGMNVAAYGEAPYGIWTGGNVQGITIANLTIRDFYYHPIIFNAGTQRPRVYNVHLIDAGQQFVKSNPDGAGGGVNDGVVEYSVIEYTTTARDSYVNGVDVHTGANWIVRDNVFRNLVAPPGGLAGPALLMWNHSSNTIAERNLFINCSRGISYGLEVAGFDHSGGIIRNNMIFRGAGQPGDVGIMVADSPNTQVLNNTVFLSGTYGTPIEYRFAGTQNVVIGNNLLDGAIWARDGATGVEAGNLAGAQASMFVNAAAGDLHLVASATSAIDRGLNSPAVTSDFDGQVRPQGSAYDIGADEFGATATAYRIGGRVADASGAAVASATVSLSGSQSQSMTSDATGSYAFSSLAAGGTYTVTPSKSGYTFTPTDAFFSGLGANQTANFTAVPTAPATPPGAALAIDVVASGDQTNASGRTLKTSTFSTAGGSELLLAFVTADDSPAGGTVVSSIAGGGLTWQLVRRTNAQVGTAEIWRAFAASRLSNVSVTATISSAQAGSITVVTFTGADPSGTNGSGAIGATGSGNAKAGAPTASLTTTRNNSWVFGVGNDWDHPASRTLGPNQAMVHEYMPSVGDTYWAQRMTSVTATSGTRVTINDTAPSGDRYNLTICEVLPAPGATSPTPTPTPMPTPVPPTVTVTSPASGTTYTSPASMTVAASATANGGATIAKVDFFAGTSAIGSDTTAPYSIAWSGVAAGTYSLTAVVTDNLGATTRSAPVTVTVNAPAPAPPPPPPGTTPSTAPLVQQASLQYLGSFAVPGTTLGSTYGFNAAGTGGLGTYAMAFNPARKSIFLGGHPYEQRVAELAIPASLTDTPTATALQNLIDPLEGKLDSINPTDPNSKVIGSALVYNNQLFIGAFSYYDGAATQTRSEFSRPLDLSSQGKVVGPVKIGDRYPGWVDKYAALIPPEWQAAFGGPALAGGTLGAINSLQSWGPSATVFDPAQVNGITTVAGATLLGYPYGTPLADTATGNQYLSQADFITGMVFPAGTRSVLFFGRHGLGSYCYGTGGTAGDCYDPDDGSKGIHSYPYRSQVWAYDASDLVAVKAGQKQSYQVMPYAVWQLDASFQDVQGVAYDSAAQRLYVSQVYADNTKPLIRVYQIVVP
;
A
#
# COMPACT_ATOMS: atom_id res chain seq x y z
N MET A 1 -85.27 -9.56 -12.51
CA MET A 1 -85.34 -9.57 -11.03
C MET A 1 -84.78 -8.24 -10.55
N ALA A 2 -85.63 -7.38 -9.98
CA ALA A 2 -85.85 -7.24 -8.52
C ALA A 2 -84.76 -6.32 -7.92
N ARG A 3 -84.96 -5.00 -7.79
CA ARG A 3 -85.75 -4.28 -6.76
C ARG A 3 -85.22 -4.52 -5.33
N PRO A 4 -85.24 -3.49 -4.42
CA PRO A 4 -84.89 -2.06 -4.58
C PRO A 4 -84.20 -1.48 -3.29
N VAL A 5 -84.23 -0.14 -3.06
CA VAL A 5 -84.22 0.55 -1.72
C VAL A 5 -82.86 0.58 -0.94
N ALA A 6 -82.47 1.54 -0.06
CA ALA A 6 -83.00 2.81 0.50
C ALA A 6 -81.85 3.86 0.63
N THR A 7 -81.95 5.18 0.43
CA THR A 7 -82.75 6.33 0.98
C THR A 7 -82.22 7.04 2.26
N ILE A 8 -82.39 8.38 2.31
CA ILE A 8 -82.57 9.27 3.51
C ILE A 8 -81.26 9.60 4.31
N ARG A 9 -80.95 10.83 4.76
CA ARG A 9 -81.59 12.18 4.68
C ARG A 9 -80.60 13.37 4.83
N ARG A 10 -81.12 14.56 4.51
CA ARG A 10 -80.58 15.96 4.53
C ARG A 10 -79.83 16.45 5.79
N LEU A 11 -78.90 17.39 5.57
CA LEU A 11 -78.81 18.78 6.10
C LEU A 11 -77.59 19.44 5.39
N THR A 12 -77.70 20.26 4.34
CA THR A 12 -78.08 21.70 4.20
C THR A 12 -77.20 22.71 4.94
N ASP A 13 -76.90 23.79 4.20
CA ASP A 13 -76.33 25.11 4.59
C ASP A 13 -74.79 25.17 4.80
N TRP A 14 -74.05 26.17 4.29
CA TRP A 14 -74.44 27.38 3.52
C TRP A 14 -73.28 27.96 2.66
N CYS A 15 -73.64 28.51 1.48
CA CYS A 15 -73.11 29.65 0.68
C CYS A 15 -71.68 30.26 0.86
N PRO A 16 -71.18 31.10 -0.10
CA PRO A 16 -71.49 31.26 -1.55
C PRO A 16 -70.21 31.22 -2.44
N GLY A 17 -70.29 31.10 -3.78
CA GLY A 17 -70.28 32.25 -4.72
C GLY A 17 -68.86 32.48 -5.32
N ASP A 18 -68.64 33.29 -6.36
CA ASP A 18 -69.53 33.80 -7.41
C ASP A 18 -68.70 34.30 -8.63
N GLU A 19 -69.37 34.75 -9.68
CA GLU A 19 -68.87 35.30 -10.94
C GLU A 19 -67.76 36.38 -10.84
N SER A 20 -66.73 36.27 -11.69
CA SER A 20 -66.32 37.32 -12.65
C SER A 20 -65.18 36.79 -13.54
N ALA A 21 -65.44 36.46 -14.81
CA ALA A 21 -65.57 37.36 -15.96
C ALA A 21 -64.26 37.47 -16.79
N ARG A 22 -64.33 36.89 -17.99
CA ARG A 22 -63.94 37.50 -19.29
C ARG A 22 -62.84 38.60 -19.24
N ARG A 23 -61.70 38.37 -19.91
CA ARG A 23 -61.35 38.99 -21.22
C ARG A 23 -59.84 38.94 -21.56
N PHE A 24 -59.60 38.62 -22.83
CA PHE A 24 -58.56 39.18 -23.73
C PHE A 24 -57.06 38.91 -23.50
N ALA A 25 -56.44 38.47 -24.59
CA ALA A 25 -55.01 38.57 -24.84
C ALA A 25 -54.56 40.04 -25.00
N ARG A 26 -53.37 40.36 -24.46
CA ARG A 26 -52.24 41.07 -25.10
C ARG A 26 -51.14 41.42 -24.09
N GLY A 27 -49.87 41.24 -24.48
CA GLY A 27 -48.76 42.13 -24.11
C GLY A 27 -48.05 41.92 -22.77
N ASP A 28 -46.91 41.23 -22.84
CA ASP A 28 -45.60 41.46 -22.17
C ASP A 28 -45.43 41.80 -20.67
N ALA A 29 -44.35 41.17 -20.14
CA ALA A 29 -43.37 41.64 -19.14
C ALA A 29 -43.41 41.10 -17.68
N SER A 30 -42.26 40.51 -17.31
CA SER A 30 -41.58 40.42 -15.97
C SER A 30 -42.15 39.57 -14.79
N ASP A 31 -41.27 38.65 -14.35
CA ASP A 31 -40.88 38.26 -12.96
C ASP A 31 -41.84 37.51 -11.98
N VAL A 32 -41.64 36.18 -11.88
CA VAL A 32 -41.16 35.34 -10.72
C VAL A 32 -41.44 35.84 -9.26
N PRO A 33 -41.79 35.04 -8.20
CA PRO A 33 -41.52 33.59 -7.92
C PRO A 33 -42.57 32.66 -7.18
N LEU A 34 -42.34 31.33 -7.30
CA LEU A 34 -42.32 30.19 -6.31
C LEU A 34 -43.51 29.60 -5.46
N HIS A 35 -43.43 28.24 -5.31
CA HIS A 35 -43.95 27.28 -4.28
C HIS A 35 -45.48 26.97 -4.15
N ALA A 36 -45.97 25.74 -3.82
CA ALA A 36 -45.39 24.38 -3.69
C ALA A 36 -46.43 23.20 -3.68
N SER A 37 -45.97 21.97 -3.98
CA SER A 37 -46.36 20.60 -3.47
C SER A 37 -47.79 19.96 -3.56
N ALA A 38 -47.87 18.80 -4.28
CA ALA A 38 -48.42 17.44 -3.91
C ALA A 38 -49.88 17.22 -3.38
N HIS A 39 -50.62 16.09 -3.54
CA HIS A 39 -50.39 14.73 -4.11
C HIS A 39 -51.71 13.90 -4.35
N ARG A 40 -51.87 13.21 -5.53
CA ARG A 40 -52.48 11.84 -5.86
C ARG A 40 -53.89 11.40 -5.29
N PRO A 41 -54.53 10.21 -5.59
CA PRO A 41 -54.17 8.99 -6.40
C PRO A 41 -55.26 8.22 -7.29
N CYS A 42 -54.79 7.28 -8.14
CA CYS A 42 -55.30 5.90 -8.53
C CYS A 42 -56.54 5.55 -9.43
N SER A 43 -56.52 4.31 -10.01
CA SER A 43 -57.21 3.73 -11.22
C SER A 43 -58.31 2.63 -11.01
N PRO A 44 -58.97 2.00 -12.05
CA PRO A 44 -58.56 0.65 -12.59
C PRO A 44 -59.00 0.18 -14.06
N ARG A 45 -58.76 -1.12 -14.40
CA ARG A 45 -58.76 -1.94 -15.68
C ARG A 45 -60.14 -2.48 -16.23
N ALA A 46 -60.31 -3.29 -17.34
CA ALA A 46 -59.74 -3.51 -18.72
C ALA A 46 -60.33 -4.83 -19.41
N LEU A 47 -60.42 -5.00 -20.76
CA LEU A 47 -60.72 -6.31 -21.49
C LEU A 47 -60.37 -6.39 -23.03
N LEU A 48 -60.59 -7.53 -23.75
CA LEU A 48 -59.94 -8.02 -25.02
C LEU A 48 -60.88 -8.76 -26.03
N LEU A 49 -60.68 -8.73 -27.40
CA LEU A 49 -60.92 -9.86 -28.39
C LEU A 49 -60.65 -9.64 -29.95
N ILE A 50 -59.92 -10.58 -30.61
CA ILE A 50 -60.11 -11.32 -31.94
C ILE A 50 -60.04 -10.74 -33.43
N ALA A 51 -59.35 -11.54 -34.32
CA ALA A 51 -59.49 -11.83 -35.81
C ALA A 51 -58.82 -11.04 -36.99
N THR A 52 -58.87 -11.63 -38.22
CA THR A 52 -57.86 -11.62 -39.35
C THR A 52 -58.42 -11.46 -40.79
N THR A 53 -57.64 -10.93 -41.79
CA THR A 53 -57.46 -11.45 -43.20
C THR A 53 -56.49 -10.69 -44.18
N THR A 54 -55.88 -11.48 -45.08
CA THR A 54 -55.17 -11.44 -46.41
C THR A 54 -55.50 -10.34 -47.49
N LEU A 55 -54.77 -10.03 -48.61
CA LEU A 55 -54.31 -10.85 -49.79
C LEU A 55 -53.50 -10.09 -50.95
N VAL A 56 -52.50 -10.74 -51.65
CA VAL A 56 -52.06 -10.72 -53.13
C VAL A 56 -51.44 -9.47 -53.88
N VAL A 57 -50.16 -9.47 -54.38
CA VAL A 57 -49.49 -9.78 -55.74
C VAL A 57 -49.28 -8.56 -56.69
N GLY A 58 -48.21 -8.38 -57.53
CA GLY A 58 -46.91 -9.06 -57.78
C GLY A 58 -46.22 -8.75 -59.16
N SER A 59 -45.07 -9.41 -59.51
CA SER A 59 -44.40 -9.57 -60.85
C SER A 59 -43.64 -8.36 -61.52
N ALA A 60 -42.55 -8.47 -62.36
CA ALA A 60 -41.69 -9.60 -62.84
C ALA A 60 -40.38 -9.17 -63.62
N PHE A 61 -39.51 -10.15 -63.99
CA PHE A 61 -38.36 -10.20 -64.97
C PHE A 61 -37.00 -9.50 -64.67
N ALA A 62 -35.79 -10.01 -65.05
CA ALA A 62 -35.26 -11.38 -65.34
C ALA A 62 -33.71 -11.46 -65.59
N LEU A 63 -33.09 -12.63 -65.24
CA LEU A 63 -31.88 -13.31 -65.83
C LEU A 63 -30.46 -12.63 -65.73
N SER A 64 -29.31 -13.33 -65.59
CA SER A 64 -28.96 -14.79 -65.60
C SER A 64 -27.61 -15.17 -64.92
N ALA A 65 -27.56 -16.37 -64.30
CA ALA A 65 -26.43 -17.34 -64.07
C ALA A 65 -25.06 -16.89 -63.48
N GLY A 66 -24.33 -17.63 -62.62
CA GLY A 66 -24.48 -18.92 -61.89
C GLY A 66 -23.47 -18.92 -60.70
N MET A 67 -23.34 -19.89 -59.78
CA MET A 67 -23.49 -21.36 -59.82
C MET A 67 -23.52 -21.95 -58.37
N PHE A 68 -24.54 -22.76 -58.01
CA PHE A 68 -24.57 -23.84 -56.97
C PHE A 68 -24.26 -23.52 -55.48
N ILE A 69 -24.89 -24.10 -54.42
CA ILE A 69 -26.09 -24.94 -54.25
C ILE A 69 -26.61 -24.85 -52.77
N ARG A 70 -27.94 -24.81 -52.55
CA ARG A 70 -28.82 -25.26 -51.40
C ARG A 70 -28.30 -25.13 -49.94
N TYR A 71 -29.05 -24.59 -48.96
CA TYR A 71 -30.41 -24.94 -48.48
C TYR A 71 -31.25 -23.69 -48.13
N ARG A 72 -32.50 -23.52 -48.62
CA ARG A 72 -33.82 -23.84 -48.00
C ARG A 72 -34.06 -23.22 -46.59
N PHE A 73 -34.92 -22.20 -46.37
CA PHE A 73 -36.37 -21.95 -46.62
C PHE A 73 -37.30 -22.19 -45.41
N ALA A 74 -37.81 -21.11 -44.79
CA ALA A 74 -39.12 -20.94 -44.11
C ALA A 74 -39.23 -19.44 -43.69
N VAL A 75 -39.88 -18.56 -44.44
CA VAL A 75 -41.33 -18.27 -44.48
C VAL A 75 -41.91 -17.84 -43.12
N THR A 76 -42.22 -16.54 -43.03
CA THR A 76 -42.72 -15.81 -41.86
C THR A 76 -44.16 -15.31 -42.06
N THR A 77 -45.05 -15.68 -41.14
CA THR A 77 -46.32 -15.00 -40.77
C THR A 77 -46.92 -15.81 -39.61
N ALA A 78 -47.51 -15.27 -38.54
CA ALA A 78 -47.45 -13.95 -37.89
C ALA A 78 -48.08 -14.12 -36.49
N LEU A 79 -47.56 -13.48 -35.44
CA LEU A 79 -48.25 -13.38 -34.15
C LEU A 79 -48.01 -12.01 -33.50
N LEU A 80 -49.03 -11.52 -32.80
CA LEU A 80 -49.27 -10.14 -32.40
C LEU A 80 -48.06 -9.35 -31.88
N VAL A 81 -47.96 -8.11 -32.36
CA VAL A 81 -47.21 -7.04 -31.68
C VAL A 81 -47.92 -6.68 -30.38
N SER A 82 -47.33 -7.04 -29.25
CA SER A 82 -47.48 -6.30 -27.99
C SER A 82 -46.22 -5.47 -27.79
N THR A 83 -46.32 -4.15 -27.95
CA THR A 83 -45.21 -3.22 -27.64
C THR A 83 -45.03 -3.07 -26.13
N SER A 84 -44.46 -4.08 -25.49
CA SER A 84 -43.66 -3.88 -24.28
C SER A 84 -42.21 -3.71 -24.73
N ALA A 85 -41.68 -2.49 -24.65
CA ALA A 85 -40.24 -2.27 -24.76
C ALA A 85 -39.56 -2.87 -23.52
N SER A 86 -39.33 -4.18 -23.56
CA SER A 86 -38.52 -4.89 -22.57
C SER A 86 -37.10 -4.39 -22.72
N TRP A 87 -36.72 -3.41 -21.89
CA TRP A 87 -35.32 -3.11 -21.66
C TRP A 87 -34.64 -4.41 -21.24
N SER A 88 -33.68 -4.86 -22.05
CA SER A 88 -32.76 -5.88 -21.58
C SER A 88 -32.00 -5.28 -20.39
N PRO A 89 -31.92 -5.96 -19.23
CA PRO A 89 -30.95 -5.56 -18.21
C PRO A 89 -29.57 -5.55 -18.87
N TYR A 90 -28.79 -4.52 -18.57
CA TYR A 90 -27.49 -4.30 -19.21
C TYR A 90 -26.45 -5.26 -18.61
N SER A 91 -26.52 -6.55 -18.96
CA SER A 91 -25.53 -7.57 -18.60
C SER A 91 -24.28 -7.45 -19.49
N GLY A 92 -23.77 -6.23 -19.63
CA GLY A 92 -22.47 -5.93 -20.22
C GLY A 92 -21.50 -5.68 -19.09
N HIS A 93 -20.38 -6.40 -19.05
CA HIS A 93 -19.29 -6.13 -18.12
C HIS A 93 -18.78 -4.70 -18.35
N VAL A 94 -19.22 -3.77 -17.50
CA VAL A 94 -18.56 -2.47 -17.37
C VAL A 94 -17.21 -2.74 -16.72
N ARG A 95 -16.17 -2.23 -17.40
CA ARG A 95 -14.74 -2.11 -17.05
C ARG A 95 -14.29 -2.81 -15.76
N ALA A 96 -13.20 -3.58 -15.85
CA ALA A 96 -12.37 -3.87 -14.69
C ALA A 96 -12.03 -2.53 -14.01
N ALA A 97 -12.45 -2.36 -12.76
CA ALA A 97 -12.25 -1.10 -12.04
C ALA A 97 -10.75 -0.77 -11.97
N THR A 98 -10.43 0.53 -11.95
CA THR A 98 -9.15 1.01 -11.42
C THR A 98 -8.90 0.26 -10.12
N ALA A 99 -7.77 -0.46 -10.03
CA ALA A 99 -7.55 -1.43 -8.97
C ALA A 99 -7.68 -0.75 -7.61
N VAL A 100 -8.80 -1.00 -6.91
CA VAL A 100 -9.21 -0.21 -5.75
C VAL A 100 -8.14 -0.36 -4.67
N PRO A 101 -7.46 0.73 -4.26
CA PRO A 101 -6.42 0.61 -3.25
C PRO A 101 -7.00 0.08 -1.94
N SER A 102 -6.31 -0.84 -1.29
CA SER A 102 -6.69 -1.30 0.05
C SER A 102 -6.64 -0.13 1.03
N LEU A 103 -7.70 0.12 1.79
CA LEU A 103 -7.61 1.08 2.89
C LEU A 103 -6.66 0.53 3.98
N PRO A 104 -5.83 1.39 4.62
CA PRO A 104 -4.97 0.98 5.72
C PRO A 104 -5.73 0.20 6.81
N PRO A 105 -5.06 -0.69 7.57
CA PRO A 105 -5.68 -1.33 8.73
C PRO A 105 -6.31 -0.28 9.68
N PRO A 106 -7.48 -0.57 10.27
CA PRO A 106 -8.13 0.34 11.21
C PRO A 106 -7.19 0.82 12.33
N SER A 107 -7.14 2.13 12.56
CA SER A 107 -6.43 2.74 13.69
C SER A 107 -7.39 3.08 14.83
N GLY A 108 -6.92 3.01 16.07
CA GLY A 108 -7.74 3.28 17.26
C GLY A 108 -8.52 2.04 17.72
N ALA A 109 -9.71 2.25 18.29
CA ALA A 109 -10.58 1.16 18.74
C ALA A 109 -11.25 0.47 17.55
N VAL A 110 -11.35 -0.86 17.58
CA VAL A 110 -12.03 -1.66 16.54
C VAL A 110 -13.17 -2.45 17.17
N VAL A 111 -14.39 -2.21 16.70
CA VAL A 111 -15.60 -2.92 17.14
C VAL A 111 -16.06 -3.80 15.98
N THR A 112 -15.88 -5.13 16.10
CA THR A 112 -16.31 -6.07 15.06
C THR A 112 -17.76 -6.50 15.30
N VAL A 113 -18.59 -6.47 14.24
CA VAL A 113 -20.01 -6.85 14.30
C VAL A 113 -20.36 -7.85 13.19
N SER A 114 -21.20 -8.84 13.50
CA SER A 114 -21.63 -9.89 12.56
C SER A 114 -23.15 -10.01 12.43
N THR A 115 -23.91 -9.16 13.12
CA THR A 115 -25.38 -9.11 13.08
C THR A 115 -25.89 -7.67 13.16
N GLU A 116 -27.10 -7.41 12.67
CA GLU A 116 -27.68 -6.06 12.69
C GLU A 116 -27.89 -5.50 14.12
N PRO A 117 -28.37 -6.26 15.11
CA PRO A 117 -28.50 -5.74 16.47
C PRO A 117 -27.16 -5.34 17.10
N GLN A 118 -26.06 -6.01 16.75
CA GLN A 118 -24.71 -5.62 17.15
C GLN A 118 -24.26 -4.33 16.47
N LEU A 119 -24.51 -4.18 15.17
CA LEU A 119 -24.22 -2.94 14.42
C LEU A 119 -24.98 -1.74 15.02
N GLN A 120 -26.27 -1.91 15.30
CA GLN A 120 -27.09 -0.90 15.99
C GLN A 120 -26.56 -0.57 17.39
N SER A 121 -26.08 -1.57 18.14
CA SER A 121 -25.49 -1.36 19.46
C SER A 121 -24.15 -0.62 19.38
N ALA A 122 -23.30 -0.97 18.41
CA ALA A 122 -22.01 -0.33 18.19
C ALA A 122 -22.17 1.15 17.80
N ILE A 123 -23.17 1.49 16.98
CA ILE A 123 -23.50 2.89 16.65
C ILE A 123 -23.97 3.66 17.89
N ARG A 124 -24.86 3.10 18.73
CA ARG A 124 -25.30 3.73 19.99
C ARG A 124 -24.18 3.89 21.02
N GLN A 125 -23.11 3.11 20.92
CA GLN A 125 -21.96 3.11 21.83
C GLN A 125 -20.71 3.74 21.19
N LEU A 126 -20.86 4.41 20.05
CA LEU A 126 -19.75 4.94 19.28
C LEU A 126 -18.96 5.99 20.08
N ALA A 127 -17.64 5.96 19.93
CA ALA A 127 -16.70 6.95 20.45
C ALA A 127 -15.74 7.42 19.35
N SER A 128 -15.11 8.57 19.53
CA SER A 128 -14.05 9.06 18.63
C SER A 128 -12.89 8.05 18.52
N ASN A 129 -12.21 8.02 17.37
CA ASN A 129 -11.15 7.04 17.04
C ASN A 129 -11.64 5.58 17.06
N THR A 130 -12.87 5.33 16.61
CA THR A 130 -13.47 3.98 16.54
C THR A 130 -13.80 3.58 15.11
N THR A 131 -13.35 2.40 14.69
CA THR A 131 -13.81 1.73 13.48
C THR A 131 -14.78 0.60 13.83
N ILE A 132 -16.01 0.68 13.33
CA ILE A 132 -16.95 -0.43 13.30
C ILE A 132 -16.63 -1.27 12.06
N LEU A 133 -16.19 -2.50 12.28
CA LEU A 133 -15.79 -3.45 11.24
C LEU A 133 -16.89 -4.50 11.06
N ILE A 134 -17.50 -4.54 9.88
CA ILE A 134 -18.68 -5.36 9.60
C ILE A 134 -18.27 -6.66 8.91
N ALA A 135 -18.60 -7.81 9.50
CA ALA A 135 -18.36 -9.12 8.91
C ALA A 135 -19.24 -9.35 7.66
N PRO A 136 -18.84 -10.18 6.69
CA PRO A 136 -19.59 -10.38 5.46
C PRO A 136 -21.02 -10.90 5.71
N GLY A 137 -22.00 -10.35 5.01
CA GLY A 137 -23.41 -10.67 5.19
C GLY A 137 -24.38 -9.56 4.76
N THR A 138 -25.67 -9.88 4.77
CA THR A 138 -26.75 -8.90 4.53
C THR A 138 -27.42 -8.51 5.84
N TYR A 139 -27.46 -7.21 6.10
CA TYR A 139 -27.95 -6.57 7.31
C TYR A 139 -29.20 -5.77 6.97
N GLN A 140 -30.38 -6.37 7.21
CA GLN A 140 -31.66 -5.69 7.04
C GLN A 140 -31.85 -4.71 8.20
N LEU A 141 -31.68 -3.41 7.94
CA LEU A 141 -31.71 -2.39 8.99
C LEU A 141 -33.10 -2.27 9.59
N THR A 142 -33.18 -2.40 10.92
CA THR A 142 -34.38 -2.16 11.73
C THR A 142 -34.55 -0.67 12.07
N GLY A 143 -33.45 0.09 12.04
CA GLY A 143 -33.43 1.54 12.20
C GLY A 143 -32.24 2.18 11.46
N THR A 144 -32.33 3.49 11.23
CA THR A 144 -31.25 4.30 10.62
C THR A 144 -30.00 4.29 11.51
N LEU A 145 -28.81 4.18 10.92
CA LEU A 145 -27.53 4.29 11.64
C LEU A 145 -27.20 5.76 11.92
N TYR A 146 -27.71 6.29 13.03
CA TYR A 146 -27.51 7.68 13.46
C TYR A 146 -26.17 7.88 14.18
N ILE A 147 -25.26 8.67 13.59
CA ILE A 147 -24.05 9.20 14.22
C ILE A 147 -24.26 10.70 14.46
N ASN A 148 -24.82 11.05 15.61
CA ASN A 148 -25.14 12.43 15.97
C ASN A 148 -24.38 12.87 17.22
N GLY A 149 -23.40 13.76 17.06
CA GLY A 149 -22.59 14.26 18.18
C GLY A 149 -21.13 14.56 17.82
N ALA A 150 -20.37 15.01 18.83
CA ALA A 150 -18.98 15.44 18.70
C ALA A 150 -18.00 14.26 18.57
N TYR A 151 -18.01 13.60 17.42
CA TYR A 151 -17.18 12.44 17.10
C TYR A 151 -16.04 12.82 16.16
N THR A 152 -14.83 12.33 16.39
CA THR A 152 -13.68 12.54 15.49
C THR A 152 -13.09 11.21 15.06
N ASN A 153 -12.69 11.09 13.79
CA ASN A 153 -12.00 9.91 13.24
C ASN A 153 -12.77 8.60 13.51
N VAL A 154 -13.99 8.50 12.97
CA VAL A 154 -14.85 7.32 13.11
C VAL A 154 -15.04 6.63 11.76
N ALA A 155 -15.20 5.31 11.75
CA ALA A 155 -15.39 4.58 10.51
C ALA A 155 -16.46 3.49 10.61
N ILE A 156 -17.18 3.28 9.51
CA ILE A 156 -18.03 2.12 9.25
C ILE A 156 -17.46 1.42 8.02
N ARG A 157 -16.86 0.25 8.18
CA ARG A 157 -16.11 -0.44 7.11
C ARG A 157 -16.49 -1.92 7.02
N GLY A 158 -16.64 -2.46 5.82
CA GLY A 158 -16.65 -3.91 5.61
C GLY A 158 -15.31 -4.56 5.95
N SER A 159 -15.33 -5.76 6.53
CA SER A 159 -14.13 -6.46 7.01
C SER A 159 -13.18 -6.95 5.90
N ALA A 160 -13.64 -6.99 4.66
CA ALA A 160 -12.83 -7.24 3.47
C ALA A 160 -12.68 -5.96 2.63
N ASP A 161 -11.73 -5.92 1.70
CA ASP A 161 -11.64 -4.88 0.65
C ASP A 161 -12.58 -5.17 -0.55
N ASP A 162 -13.74 -5.78 -0.26
CA ASP A 162 -14.79 -6.14 -1.21
C ASP A 162 -16.12 -5.49 -0.77
N ARG A 163 -16.66 -4.63 -1.63
CA ARG A 163 -17.89 -3.88 -1.37
C ARG A 163 -19.14 -4.75 -1.35
N ASP A 164 -19.14 -5.86 -2.09
CA ASP A 164 -20.31 -6.74 -2.22
C ASP A 164 -20.41 -7.73 -1.05
N SER A 165 -19.32 -7.89 -0.29
CA SER A 165 -19.25 -8.77 0.88
C SER A 165 -20.19 -8.35 2.02
N VAL A 166 -20.50 -7.05 2.15
CA VAL A 166 -21.38 -6.49 3.20
C VAL A 166 -22.50 -5.68 2.55
N VAL A 167 -23.76 -6.03 2.85
CA VAL A 167 -24.93 -5.34 2.31
C VAL A 167 -25.80 -4.77 3.43
N LEU A 168 -25.82 -3.45 3.58
CA LEU A 168 -26.78 -2.73 4.42
C LEU A 168 -28.06 -2.49 3.61
N ARG A 169 -29.19 -3.02 4.08
CA ARG A 169 -30.43 -3.07 3.31
C ARG A 169 -31.59 -2.37 4.01
N GLY A 170 -32.22 -1.42 3.32
CA GLY A 170 -33.42 -0.74 3.75
C GLY A 170 -34.72 -1.48 3.39
N PRO A 171 -35.90 -0.93 3.76
CA PRO A 171 -37.20 -1.56 3.49
C PRO A 171 -37.62 -1.59 2.01
N GLY A 172 -37.07 -0.68 1.19
CA GLY A 172 -37.36 -0.53 -0.24
C GLY A 172 -37.57 0.93 -0.67
N MET A 173 -36.97 1.32 -1.80
CA MET A 173 -37.16 2.64 -2.44
C MET A 173 -38.64 3.06 -2.58
N ASN A 174 -39.50 2.09 -2.90
CA ASN A 174 -40.93 2.30 -3.14
C ASN A 174 -41.80 2.00 -1.90
N VAL A 175 -41.20 1.75 -0.74
CA VAL A 175 -41.90 1.34 0.49
C VAL A 175 -42.01 2.53 1.44
N ALA A 176 -43.11 3.27 1.32
CA ALA A 176 -43.41 4.43 2.19
C ALA A 176 -43.64 4.05 3.67
N ALA A 177 -43.87 2.76 3.96
CA ALA A 177 -43.90 2.21 5.31
C ALA A 177 -42.49 1.79 5.77
N TYR A 178 -41.55 2.74 5.79
CA TYR A 178 -40.12 2.49 6.05
C TYR A 178 -39.74 2.29 7.53
N GLY A 179 -40.68 2.39 8.47
CA GLY A 179 -40.42 2.24 9.90
C GLY A 179 -39.38 3.23 10.42
N GLU A 180 -38.44 2.75 11.24
CA GLU A 180 -37.35 3.56 11.80
C GLU A 180 -36.10 3.66 10.87
N ALA A 181 -36.17 3.08 9.66
CA ALA A 181 -35.07 3.05 8.68
C ALA A 181 -35.36 3.85 7.37
N PRO A 182 -35.76 5.13 7.43
CA PRO A 182 -35.86 5.98 6.23
C PRO A 182 -34.53 6.20 5.51
N TYR A 183 -33.41 6.19 6.26
CA TYR A 183 -32.06 6.41 5.76
C TYR A 183 -31.15 5.22 6.11
N GLY A 184 -30.02 5.08 5.40
CA GLY A 184 -28.99 4.10 5.75
C GLY A 184 -28.10 4.59 6.88
N ILE A 185 -27.20 5.53 6.56
CA ILE A 185 -26.29 6.19 7.51
C ILE A 185 -26.62 7.69 7.54
N TRP A 186 -26.80 8.23 8.74
CA TRP A 186 -27.10 9.65 8.99
C TRP A 186 -26.04 10.24 9.91
N THR A 187 -25.47 11.39 9.57
CA THR A 187 -24.49 12.09 10.42
C THR A 187 -24.86 13.55 10.70
N GLY A 188 -24.42 14.08 11.84
CA GLY A 188 -24.55 15.48 12.21
C GLY A 188 -24.00 15.77 13.62
N GLY A 189 -24.06 17.02 14.07
CA GLY A 189 -23.78 17.36 15.47
C GLY A 189 -22.29 17.46 15.84
N ASN A 190 -21.43 17.82 14.87
CA ASN A 190 -19.96 17.93 14.97
C ASN A 190 -19.16 16.63 14.72
N VAL A 191 -19.47 15.91 13.63
CA VAL A 191 -18.73 14.71 13.20
C VAL A 191 -17.55 15.10 12.29
N GLN A 192 -16.33 14.77 12.72
CA GLN A 192 -15.07 15.24 12.14
C GLN A 192 -14.25 14.07 11.56
N GLY A 193 -14.26 13.89 10.24
CA GLY A 193 -13.51 12.82 9.58
C GLY A 193 -14.17 11.45 9.75
N ILE A 194 -15.34 11.25 9.13
CA ILE A 194 -16.00 9.94 9.05
C ILE A 194 -15.60 9.20 7.78
N THR A 195 -15.29 7.90 7.88
CA THR A 195 -15.08 7.02 6.71
C THR A 195 -16.20 5.98 6.60
N ILE A 196 -16.85 5.88 5.43
CA ILE A 196 -17.82 4.84 5.08
C ILE A 196 -17.21 4.04 3.92
N ALA A 197 -16.92 2.75 4.11
CA ALA A 197 -16.11 2.03 3.14
C ALA A 197 -16.36 0.52 2.98
N ASN A 198 -16.01 -0.01 1.80
CA ASN A 198 -16.04 -1.44 1.47
C ASN A 198 -17.40 -2.11 1.78
N LEU A 199 -18.50 -1.50 1.38
CA LEU A 199 -19.84 -2.05 1.62
C LEU A 199 -20.86 -1.56 0.60
N THR A 200 -21.95 -2.30 0.48
CA THR A 200 -23.13 -1.97 -0.32
C THR A 200 -24.21 -1.39 0.59
N ILE A 201 -24.86 -0.29 0.19
CA ILE A 201 -26.03 0.28 0.85
C ILE A 201 -27.17 0.36 -0.18
N ARG A 202 -28.29 -0.30 0.09
CA ARG A 202 -29.36 -0.45 -0.90
C ARG A 202 -30.78 -0.40 -0.38
N ASP A 203 -31.71 -0.09 -1.28
CA ASP A 203 -33.15 -0.20 -1.10
C ASP A 203 -33.72 0.73 0.01
N PHE A 204 -33.38 2.02 0.00
CA PHE A 204 -33.85 3.01 1.00
C PHE A 204 -34.90 3.99 0.45
N TYR A 205 -35.87 4.40 1.28
CA TYR A 205 -36.96 5.28 0.85
C TYR A 205 -36.54 6.75 0.66
N TYR A 206 -35.54 7.22 1.39
CA TYR A 206 -34.87 8.50 1.14
C TYR A 206 -33.40 8.26 0.75
N HIS A 207 -32.44 8.67 1.58
CA HIS A 207 -31.01 8.62 1.29
C HIS A 207 -30.30 7.43 1.97
N PRO A 208 -29.54 6.61 1.21
CA PRO A 208 -28.54 5.69 1.75
C PRO A 208 -27.50 6.36 2.65
N ILE A 209 -26.99 7.54 2.27
CA ILE A 209 -26.03 8.33 3.05
C ILE A 209 -26.48 9.79 3.10
N ILE A 210 -26.55 10.35 4.31
CA ILE A 210 -26.85 11.77 4.52
C ILE A 210 -25.91 12.39 5.56
N PHE A 211 -25.22 13.45 5.16
CA PHE A 211 -24.36 14.28 5.99
C PHE A 211 -25.06 15.61 6.30
N ASN A 212 -25.19 15.96 7.58
CA ASN A 212 -25.84 17.21 8.02
C ASN A 212 -24.88 18.10 8.80
N ALA A 213 -25.37 19.31 9.12
CA ALA A 213 -24.75 20.33 9.96
C ALA A 213 -23.74 19.81 11.00
N GLY A 214 -22.52 20.35 10.92
CA GLY A 214 -21.39 19.95 11.76
C GLY A 214 -20.63 18.71 11.29
N THR A 215 -21.09 17.98 10.27
CA THR A 215 -20.24 16.96 9.62
C THR A 215 -19.16 17.67 8.79
N GLN A 216 -17.90 17.21 8.85
CA GLN A 216 -16.78 17.74 8.07
C GLN A 216 -15.81 16.61 7.68
N ARG A 217 -15.13 16.75 6.52
CA ARG A 217 -14.19 15.75 5.97
C ARG A 217 -14.74 14.32 5.84
N PRO A 218 -15.98 14.08 5.37
CA PRO A 218 -16.48 12.72 5.16
C PRO A 218 -15.75 12.03 3.99
N ARG A 219 -15.57 10.72 4.07
CA ARG A 219 -15.01 9.89 2.99
C ARG A 219 -15.91 8.70 2.70
N VAL A 220 -16.40 8.60 1.47
CA VAL A 220 -17.13 7.44 0.92
C VAL A 220 -16.19 6.72 -0.04
N TYR A 221 -15.85 5.46 0.27
CA TYR A 221 -14.74 4.76 -0.38
C TYR A 221 -15.10 3.32 -0.77
N ASN A 222 -14.99 2.94 -2.04
CA ASN A 222 -15.27 1.55 -2.46
C ASN A 222 -16.69 1.10 -2.01
N VAL A 223 -17.69 1.97 -2.19
CA VAL A 223 -19.08 1.71 -1.79
C VAL A 223 -19.93 1.38 -3.02
N HIS A 224 -20.99 0.58 -2.87
CA HIS A 224 -22.03 0.40 -3.89
C HIS A 224 -23.36 0.95 -3.35
N LEU A 225 -23.92 1.94 -4.01
CA LEU A 225 -25.20 2.54 -3.64
C LEU A 225 -26.25 2.16 -4.69
N ILE A 226 -27.33 1.49 -4.26
CA ILE A 226 -28.32 0.88 -5.17
C ILE A 226 -29.75 1.24 -4.77
N ASP A 227 -30.56 1.71 -5.72
CA ASP A 227 -32.00 1.96 -5.58
C ASP A 227 -32.38 2.82 -4.33
N ALA A 228 -32.08 4.12 -4.41
CA ALA A 228 -32.49 5.14 -3.43
C ALA A 228 -33.76 5.90 -3.86
N GLY A 229 -34.69 6.14 -2.94
CA GLY A 229 -35.90 6.93 -3.23
C GLY A 229 -35.65 8.43 -3.37
N GLN A 230 -34.51 8.94 -2.93
CA GLN A 230 -34.03 10.30 -3.18
C GLN A 230 -32.53 10.26 -3.51
N GLN A 231 -31.78 11.34 -3.25
CA GLN A 231 -30.34 11.39 -3.50
C GLN A 231 -29.56 10.29 -2.76
N PHE A 232 -28.57 9.69 -3.43
CA PHE A 232 -27.79 8.58 -2.88
C PHE A 232 -26.84 9.02 -1.76
N VAL A 233 -26.05 10.08 -2.02
CA VAL A 233 -25.26 10.81 -1.02
C VAL A 233 -25.77 12.24 -0.98
N LYS A 234 -26.38 12.64 0.15
CA LYS A 234 -26.85 14.02 0.38
C LYS A 234 -25.99 14.74 1.41
N SER A 235 -25.56 15.95 1.12
CA SER A 235 -25.00 16.89 2.09
C SER A 235 -25.89 18.12 2.22
N ASN A 236 -26.37 18.38 3.42
CA ASN A 236 -27.25 19.50 3.75
C ASN A 236 -26.46 20.69 4.34
N PRO A 237 -26.95 21.93 4.16
CA PRO A 237 -26.39 23.09 4.83
C PRO A 237 -26.66 23.02 6.34
N ASP A 238 -25.87 23.77 7.12
CA ASP A 238 -26.22 24.12 8.49
C ASP A 238 -27.20 25.30 8.55
N GLY A 239 -27.78 25.51 9.74
CA GLY A 239 -28.78 26.56 9.96
C GLY A 239 -28.25 28.00 9.89
N ALA A 240 -26.94 28.18 9.68
CA ALA A 240 -26.29 29.48 9.45
C ALA A 240 -25.80 29.66 7.99
N GLY A 241 -26.03 28.68 7.12
CA GLY A 241 -25.63 28.71 5.70
C GLY A 241 -24.23 28.15 5.41
N GLY A 242 -23.54 27.59 6.40
CA GLY A 242 -22.33 26.80 6.18
C GLY A 242 -22.65 25.39 5.68
N GLY A 243 -21.66 24.67 5.16
CA GLY A 243 -21.83 23.31 4.63
C GLY A 243 -20.85 22.28 5.18
N VAL A 244 -21.02 21.04 4.73
CA VAL A 244 -20.02 19.97 4.92
C VAL A 244 -18.91 20.21 3.92
N ASN A 245 -17.68 20.38 4.38
CA ASN A 245 -16.51 20.66 3.54
C ASN A 245 -15.55 19.47 3.48
N ASP A 246 -14.63 19.53 2.51
CA ASP A 246 -13.51 18.61 2.31
C ASP A 246 -13.96 17.14 2.16
N GLY A 247 -15.15 16.93 1.60
CA GLY A 247 -15.73 15.60 1.41
C GLY A 247 -15.13 14.86 0.21
N VAL A 248 -14.90 13.56 0.34
CA VAL A 248 -14.33 12.71 -0.71
C VAL A 248 -15.27 11.55 -1.03
N VAL A 249 -15.61 11.37 -2.31
CA VAL A 249 -16.35 10.21 -2.82
C VAL A 249 -15.49 9.55 -3.89
N GLU A 250 -14.99 8.35 -3.63
CA GLU A 250 -14.06 7.68 -4.54
C GLU A 250 -14.23 6.17 -4.68
N TYR A 251 -13.84 5.66 -5.85
CA TYR A 251 -13.92 4.25 -6.26
C TYR A 251 -15.32 3.61 -6.12
N SER A 252 -16.39 4.42 -6.05
CA SER A 252 -17.73 3.97 -5.69
C SER A 252 -18.64 3.77 -6.91
N VAL A 253 -19.63 2.90 -6.80
CA VAL A 253 -20.66 2.66 -7.83
C VAL A 253 -22.00 3.15 -7.29
N ILE A 254 -22.71 3.95 -8.08
CA ILE A 254 -23.98 4.58 -7.70
C ILE A 254 -24.97 4.36 -8.83
N GLU A 255 -26.00 3.53 -8.60
CA GLU A 255 -26.90 3.14 -9.69
C GLU A 255 -28.34 2.81 -9.31
N TYR A 256 -29.22 2.93 -10.30
CA TYR A 256 -30.53 2.27 -10.27
C TYR A 256 -30.48 0.95 -11.04
N THR A 257 -31.07 -0.08 -10.47
CA THR A 257 -31.30 -1.36 -11.16
C THR A 257 -32.32 -1.22 -12.29
N THR A 258 -33.18 -0.20 -12.21
CA THR A 258 -34.23 0.11 -13.20
C THR A 258 -34.29 1.62 -13.46
N THR A 259 -35.15 2.35 -12.75
CA THR A 259 -35.30 3.81 -12.83
C THR A 259 -35.66 4.35 -11.44
N ALA A 260 -35.39 5.62 -11.20
CA ALA A 260 -35.74 6.28 -9.94
C ALA A 260 -37.26 6.27 -9.65
N ARG A 261 -37.64 6.41 -8.38
CA ARG A 261 -39.06 6.53 -7.98
C ARG A 261 -39.74 7.77 -8.56
N ASP A 262 -39.02 8.88 -8.62
CA ASP A 262 -39.49 10.19 -9.07
C ASP A 262 -38.31 11.01 -9.64
N SER A 263 -38.46 12.32 -9.79
CA SER A 263 -37.42 13.19 -10.40
C SER A 263 -36.44 13.80 -9.39
N TYR A 264 -36.72 13.71 -8.08
CA TYR A 264 -35.92 14.33 -7.02
C TYR A 264 -34.80 13.38 -6.57
N VAL A 265 -33.86 13.14 -7.48
CA VAL A 265 -32.77 12.17 -7.33
C VAL A 265 -31.46 12.67 -7.94
N ASN A 266 -30.35 12.31 -7.30
CA ASN A 266 -28.98 12.63 -7.68
C ASN A 266 -28.08 11.49 -7.14
N GLY A 267 -26.86 11.36 -7.67
CA GLY A 267 -25.87 10.43 -7.11
C GLY A 267 -25.17 11.05 -5.91
N VAL A 268 -24.50 12.16 -6.13
CA VAL A 268 -23.94 13.02 -5.08
C VAL A 268 -24.59 14.39 -5.21
N ASP A 269 -25.16 14.90 -4.12
CA ASP A 269 -25.82 16.20 -4.03
C ASP A 269 -25.32 16.90 -2.77
N VAL A 270 -24.61 18.02 -2.96
CA VAL A 270 -23.97 18.78 -1.88
C VAL A 270 -24.43 20.23 -1.92
N HIS A 271 -24.97 20.70 -0.79
CA HIS A 271 -25.24 22.12 -0.56
C HIS A 271 -24.10 22.78 0.22
N THR A 272 -23.79 24.03 -0.10
CA THR A 272 -22.89 24.93 0.67
C THR A 272 -21.47 24.38 0.95
N GLY A 273 -21.05 23.34 0.23
CA GLY A 273 -19.84 22.57 0.54
C GLY A 273 -18.61 23.04 -0.23
N ALA A 274 -17.49 23.21 0.46
CA ALA A 274 -16.20 23.57 -0.13
C ALA A 274 -15.27 22.36 -0.31
N ASN A 275 -14.40 22.42 -1.32
CA ASN A 275 -13.25 21.53 -1.54
C ASN A 275 -13.59 20.02 -1.68
N TRP A 276 -14.77 19.69 -2.19
CA TRP A 276 -15.14 18.29 -2.40
C TRP A 276 -14.33 17.63 -3.53
N ILE A 277 -14.01 16.35 -3.39
CA ILE A 277 -13.36 15.54 -4.44
C ILE A 277 -14.25 14.35 -4.75
N VAL A 278 -14.79 14.30 -5.96
CA VAL A 278 -15.59 13.18 -6.48
C VAL A 278 -14.82 12.54 -7.62
N ARG A 279 -14.25 11.35 -7.41
CA ARG A 279 -13.33 10.74 -8.37
C ARG A 279 -13.40 9.24 -8.53
N ASP A 280 -13.04 8.74 -9.72
CA ASP A 280 -12.89 7.30 -9.98
C ASP A 280 -14.19 6.50 -9.71
N ASN A 281 -15.37 7.15 -9.80
CA ASN A 281 -16.67 6.56 -9.53
C ASN A 281 -17.42 6.16 -10.82
N VAL A 282 -18.39 5.25 -10.69
CA VAL A 282 -19.34 4.89 -11.76
C VAL A 282 -20.75 5.31 -11.35
N PHE A 283 -21.38 6.17 -12.15
CA PHE A 283 -22.79 6.54 -12.02
C PHE A 283 -23.60 5.89 -13.15
N ARG A 284 -24.66 5.14 -12.84
CA ARG A 284 -25.40 4.38 -13.87
C ARG A 284 -26.92 4.44 -13.72
N ASN A 285 -27.63 4.71 -14.82
CA ASN A 285 -29.09 4.73 -14.91
C ASN A 285 -29.78 5.74 -13.96
N LEU A 286 -29.16 6.89 -13.67
CA LEU A 286 -29.82 7.97 -12.92
C LEU A 286 -30.85 8.67 -13.82
N VAL A 287 -32.01 8.04 -13.95
CA VAL A 287 -33.11 8.38 -14.86
C VAL A 287 -34.44 8.37 -14.12
N ALA A 288 -35.22 9.44 -14.29
CA ALA A 288 -36.55 9.58 -13.73
C ALA A 288 -37.60 8.73 -14.47
N PRO A 289 -38.77 8.46 -13.87
CA PRO A 289 -39.89 7.85 -14.58
C PRO A 289 -40.28 8.62 -15.85
N PRO A 290 -40.89 7.95 -16.85
CA PRO A 290 -41.28 8.59 -18.11
C PRO A 290 -42.07 9.90 -17.92
N GLY A 291 -41.59 10.97 -18.55
CA GLY A 291 -42.15 12.33 -18.43
C GLY A 291 -41.52 13.20 -17.33
N GLY A 292 -40.63 12.65 -16.50
CA GLY A 292 -39.79 13.40 -15.57
C GLY A 292 -38.36 13.59 -16.08
N LEU A 293 -37.57 14.39 -15.35
CA LEU A 293 -36.14 14.60 -15.58
C LEU A 293 -35.39 14.46 -14.24
N ALA A 294 -34.54 13.44 -14.12
CA ALA A 294 -33.74 13.25 -12.90
C ALA A 294 -32.77 14.42 -12.69
N GLY A 295 -32.38 14.65 -11.44
CA GLY A 295 -31.30 15.57 -11.10
C GLY A 295 -29.95 15.13 -11.69
N PRO A 296 -28.95 16.02 -11.72
CA PRO A 296 -27.58 15.67 -12.08
C PRO A 296 -27.04 14.53 -11.22
N ALA A 297 -26.31 13.59 -11.84
CA ALA A 297 -25.67 12.50 -11.12
C ALA A 297 -24.62 13.00 -10.12
N LEU A 298 -23.93 14.10 -10.44
CA LEU A 298 -23.17 14.93 -9.50
C LEU A 298 -23.74 16.36 -9.52
N LEU A 299 -24.25 16.84 -8.40
CA LEU A 299 -24.79 18.18 -8.19
C LEU A 299 -24.04 18.87 -7.04
N MET A 300 -23.37 19.98 -7.35
CA MET A 300 -22.79 20.88 -6.35
C MET A 300 -23.60 22.18 -6.36
N TRP A 301 -24.28 22.47 -5.26
CA TRP A 301 -25.35 23.46 -5.17
C TRP A 301 -25.31 24.14 -3.80
N ASN A 302 -26.32 24.91 -3.39
CA ASN A 302 -26.23 26.35 -3.57
C ASN A 302 -25.14 26.91 -2.62
N HIS A 303 -24.27 27.79 -3.12
CA HIS A 303 -23.05 28.30 -2.45
C HIS A 303 -21.94 27.26 -2.20
N SER A 304 -21.87 26.17 -2.98
CA SER A 304 -20.71 25.25 -2.94
C SER A 304 -19.47 25.84 -3.64
N SER A 305 -18.27 25.33 -3.39
CA SER A 305 -17.04 25.86 -4.03
C SER A 305 -15.89 24.86 -4.16
N ASN A 306 -14.98 25.13 -5.08
CA ASN A 306 -13.70 24.44 -5.25
C ASN A 306 -13.79 22.92 -5.44
N THR A 307 -14.90 22.43 -6.01
CA THR A 307 -15.10 21.00 -6.24
C THR A 307 -14.20 20.45 -7.34
N ILE A 308 -13.63 19.26 -7.13
CA ILE A 308 -12.92 18.47 -8.14
C ILE A 308 -13.80 17.28 -8.53
N ALA A 309 -14.20 17.21 -9.79
CA ALA A 309 -14.85 16.04 -10.39
C ALA A 309 -13.90 15.41 -11.42
N GLU A 310 -13.29 14.27 -11.12
CA GLU A 310 -12.28 13.66 -11.99
C GLU A 310 -12.40 12.15 -12.23
N ARG A 311 -12.10 11.67 -13.45
CA ARG A 311 -12.06 10.22 -13.78
C ARG A 311 -13.35 9.44 -13.44
N ASN A 312 -14.50 10.12 -13.42
CA ASN A 312 -15.78 9.45 -13.19
C ASN A 312 -16.40 9.01 -14.52
N LEU A 313 -17.09 7.87 -14.50
CA LEU A 313 -17.83 7.29 -15.62
C LEU A 313 -19.34 7.43 -15.37
N PHE A 314 -20.04 8.10 -16.28
CA PHE A 314 -21.50 8.26 -16.23
C PHE A 314 -22.12 7.50 -17.41
N ILE A 315 -23.04 6.58 -17.12
CA ILE A 315 -23.71 5.73 -18.10
C ILE A 315 -25.23 5.92 -17.98
N ASN A 316 -25.85 6.43 -19.04
CA ASN A 316 -27.30 6.64 -19.15
C ASN A 316 -27.87 7.46 -17.96
N CYS A 317 -27.18 8.49 -17.52
CA CYS A 317 -27.73 9.47 -16.57
C CYS A 317 -28.50 10.55 -17.33
N SER A 318 -29.66 10.99 -16.82
CA SER A 318 -30.43 12.07 -17.45
C SER A 318 -29.65 13.39 -17.48
N ARG A 319 -28.84 13.66 -16.45
CA ARG A 319 -27.85 14.75 -16.38
C ARG A 319 -26.58 14.21 -15.72
N GLY A 320 -25.41 14.61 -16.21
CA GLY A 320 -24.12 14.12 -15.72
C GLY A 320 -23.65 14.91 -14.50
N ILE A 321 -22.91 15.99 -14.74
CA ILE A 321 -22.31 16.86 -13.72
C ILE A 321 -22.95 18.25 -13.78
N SER A 322 -23.22 18.86 -12.64
CA SER A 322 -23.75 20.22 -12.53
C SER A 322 -23.08 20.97 -11.39
N TYR A 323 -22.36 22.04 -11.72
CA TYR A 323 -21.88 23.01 -10.75
C TYR A 323 -22.84 24.21 -10.82
N GLY A 324 -23.63 24.37 -9.76
CA GLY A 324 -24.88 25.13 -9.75
C GLY A 324 -26.01 24.48 -10.55
N LEU A 325 -27.19 25.09 -10.49
CA LEU A 325 -28.45 24.63 -11.08
C LEU A 325 -29.37 25.78 -11.51
N GLU A 326 -29.38 26.90 -10.78
CA GLU A 326 -30.37 27.99 -10.93
C GLU A 326 -29.71 29.39 -10.93
N VAL A 327 -30.52 30.47 -11.02
CA VAL A 327 -30.05 31.86 -10.92
C VAL A 327 -30.11 32.31 -9.47
N ALA A 328 -28.98 32.25 -8.74
CA ALA A 328 -28.95 32.51 -7.30
C ALA A 328 -28.04 33.69 -6.87
N GLY A 329 -27.16 34.15 -7.77
CA GLY A 329 -26.14 35.17 -7.51
C GLY A 329 -24.81 34.63 -6.93
N PHE A 330 -24.73 33.33 -6.62
CA PHE A 330 -23.53 32.61 -6.15
C PHE A 330 -23.82 31.09 -5.99
N ASP A 331 -24.23 30.36 -7.03
CA ASP A 331 -24.73 28.99 -6.86
C ASP A 331 -23.61 27.93 -6.69
N HIS A 332 -22.48 28.10 -7.37
CA HIS A 332 -21.20 27.44 -7.09
C HIS A 332 -20.03 28.40 -7.39
N SER A 333 -18.76 28.05 -7.10
CA SER A 333 -17.60 28.78 -7.65
C SER A 333 -16.31 27.96 -7.70
N GLY A 334 -15.44 28.30 -8.66
CA GLY A 334 -14.13 27.67 -8.84
C GLY A 334 -14.25 26.19 -9.21
N GLY A 335 -13.26 25.40 -8.79
CA GLY A 335 -13.22 23.96 -9.02
C GLY A 335 -12.89 23.54 -10.46
N ILE A 336 -12.80 22.24 -10.67
CA ILE A 336 -12.46 21.63 -11.96
C ILE A 336 -13.25 20.35 -12.23
N ILE A 337 -13.76 20.22 -13.44
CA ILE A 337 -14.40 19.04 -14.00
C ILE A 337 -13.43 18.50 -15.08
N ARG A 338 -12.72 17.40 -14.82
CA ARG A 338 -11.69 16.88 -15.74
C ARG A 338 -11.68 15.37 -15.95
N ASN A 339 -11.26 14.89 -17.11
CA ASN A 339 -11.12 13.47 -17.41
C ASN A 339 -12.38 12.64 -17.09
N ASN A 340 -13.59 13.19 -17.20
CA ASN A 340 -14.80 12.39 -17.00
C ASN A 340 -15.29 11.82 -18.34
N MET A 341 -15.79 10.58 -18.31
CA MET A 341 -16.44 9.93 -19.45
C MET A 341 -17.95 9.92 -19.21
N ILE A 342 -18.72 10.57 -20.08
CA ILE A 342 -20.18 10.67 -19.98
C ILE A 342 -20.80 10.08 -21.24
N PHE A 343 -21.46 8.93 -21.10
CA PHE A 343 -22.20 8.27 -22.16
C PHE A 343 -23.71 8.26 -21.89
N ARG A 344 -24.49 8.54 -22.93
CA ARG A 344 -25.93 8.27 -22.94
C ARG A 344 -26.35 7.70 -24.29
N GLY A 345 -27.08 6.58 -24.29
CA GLY A 345 -27.56 5.94 -25.51
C GLY A 345 -28.73 6.68 -26.17
N ALA A 346 -28.86 6.58 -27.50
CA ALA A 346 -29.86 7.29 -28.31
C ALA A 346 -31.32 7.07 -27.90
N GLY A 347 -31.64 5.96 -27.22
CA GLY A 347 -32.98 5.67 -26.69
C GLY A 347 -33.28 6.29 -25.31
N GLN A 348 -32.32 7.00 -24.71
CA GLN A 348 -32.41 7.50 -23.33
C GLN A 348 -32.68 9.01 -23.31
N PRO A 349 -33.87 9.45 -22.84
CA PRO A 349 -34.15 10.87 -22.68
C PRO A 349 -33.29 11.47 -21.57
N GLY A 350 -32.84 12.69 -21.79
CA GLY A 350 -32.01 13.43 -20.85
C GLY A 350 -31.75 14.84 -21.36
N ASP A 351 -30.95 15.55 -20.59
CA ASP A 351 -30.59 16.95 -20.75
C ASP A 351 -29.05 17.04 -20.84
N VAL A 352 -28.44 18.16 -20.53
CA VAL A 352 -26.99 18.40 -20.65
C VAL A 352 -26.12 17.36 -19.90
N GLY A 353 -24.94 17.07 -20.46
CA GLY A 353 -23.94 16.21 -19.86
C GLY A 353 -23.17 16.89 -18.73
N ILE A 354 -22.65 18.10 -18.99
CA ILE A 354 -21.99 18.96 -17.99
C ILE A 354 -22.65 20.34 -18.00
N MET A 355 -23.16 20.80 -16.85
CA MET A 355 -23.68 22.15 -16.67
C MET A 355 -22.80 22.97 -15.72
N VAL A 356 -22.57 24.24 -16.09
CA VAL A 356 -21.97 25.26 -15.22
C VAL A 356 -22.95 26.43 -15.14
N ALA A 357 -23.76 26.46 -14.08
CA ALA A 357 -24.82 27.43 -13.87
C ALA A 357 -24.47 28.34 -12.68
N ASP A 358 -24.47 29.65 -12.91
CA ASP A 358 -24.10 30.67 -11.92
C ASP A 358 -22.82 30.36 -11.11
N SER A 359 -21.79 29.87 -11.82
CA SER A 359 -20.58 29.29 -11.22
C SER A 359 -19.29 29.88 -11.83
N PRO A 360 -18.81 31.03 -11.34
CA PRO A 360 -17.62 31.70 -11.86
C PRO A 360 -16.32 30.95 -11.57
N ASN A 361 -15.32 31.13 -12.43
CA ASN A 361 -13.96 30.58 -12.36
C ASN A 361 -13.86 29.04 -12.42
N THR A 362 -14.94 28.33 -12.79
CA THR A 362 -14.92 26.88 -12.99
C THR A 362 -14.12 26.48 -14.23
N GLN A 363 -13.41 25.35 -14.15
CA GLN A 363 -12.67 24.77 -15.26
C GLN A 363 -13.33 23.47 -15.72
N VAL A 364 -13.50 23.28 -17.04
CA VAL A 364 -14.08 22.06 -17.64
C VAL A 364 -13.10 21.57 -18.72
N LEU A 365 -12.20 20.66 -18.34
CA LEU A 365 -11.01 20.33 -19.13
C LEU A 365 -10.93 18.85 -19.47
N ASN A 366 -10.62 18.47 -20.71
CA ASN A 366 -10.35 17.08 -21.07
C ASN A 366 -11.46 16.09 -20.65
N ASN A 367 -12.74 16.39 -20.88
CA ASN A 367 -13.83 15.43 -20.68
C ASN A 367 -14.27 14.82 -22.02
N THR A 368 -14.75 13.57 -22.03
CA THR A 368 -15.42 12.98 -23.19
C THR A 368 -16.91 12.87 -22.90
N VAL A 369 -17.74 13.55 -23.68
CA VAL A 369 -19.21 13.59 -23.50
C VAL A 369 -19.88 13.16 -24.81
N PHE A 370 -20.50 11.99 -24.79
CA PHE A 370 -21.19 11.38 -25.93
C PHE A 370 -22.65 11.08 -25.56
N LEU A 371 -23.55 11.99 -25.91
CA LEU A 371 -24.98 11.92 -25.58
C LEU A 371 -25.82 11.17 -26.63
N SER A 372 -25.19 10.60 -27.65
CA SER A 372 -25.82 9.99 -28.84
C SER A 372 -26.86 10.91 -29.50
N GLY A 373 -26.62 12.22 -29.47
CA GLY A 373 -27.55 13.24 -30.00
C GLY A 373 -28.89 13.38 -29.28
N THR A 374 -29.09 12.80 -28.08
CA THR A 374 -30.38 12.97 -27.36
C THR A 374 -30.57 14.34 -26.73
N TYR A 375 -29.50 15.15 -26.67
CA TYR A 375 -29.55 16.58 -26.37
C TYR A 375 -28.51 17.33 -27.20
N GLY A 376 -28.83 18.53 -27.66
CA GLY A 376 -28.03 19.25 -28.67
C GLY A 376 -26.72 19.87 -28.17
N THR A 377 -26.58 20.01 -26.85
CA THR A 377 -25.38 20.56 -26.20
C THR A 377 -24.85 19.60 -25.13
N PRO A 378 -23.65 19.01 -25.32
CA PRO A 378 -23.04 18.15 -24.30
C PRO A 378 -22.51 18.92 -23.08
N ILE A 379 -22.13 20.19 -23.28
CA ILE A 379 -21.66 21.11 -22.23
C ILE A 379 -22.36 22.46 -22.40
N GLU A 380 -23.09 22.92 -21.38
CA GLU A 380 -23.62 24.29 -21.35
C GLU A 380 -23.15 25.07 -20.12
N TYR A 381 -22.85 26.34 -20.31
CA TYR A 381 -22.50 27.27 -19.24
C TYR A 381 -23.40 28.50 -19.32
N ARG A 382 -24.02 28.86 -18.20
CA ARG A 382 -25.20 29.73 -18.22
C ARG A 382 -25.34 30.65 -17.01
N PHE A 383 -26.13 31.71 -17.22
CA PHE A 383 -26.40 32.82 -16.32
C PHE A 383 -25.24 33.80 -16.15
N ALA A 384 -25.56 35.08 -15.95
CA ALA A 384 -24.59 36.18 -15.97
C ALA A 384 -23.53 36.15 -14.84
N GLY A 385 -23.75 35.39 -13.76
CA GLY A 385 -22.73 35.16 -12.72
C GLY A 385 -21.68 34.12 -13.12
N THR A 386 -21.94 33.29 -14.13
CA THR A 386 -20.94 32.39 -14.72
C THR A 386 -19.96 33.18 -15.58
N GLN A 387 -18.83 33.52 -15.00
CA GLN A 387 -17.76 34.33 -15.59
C GLN A 387 -16.40 33.65 -15.43
N ASN A 388 -15.43 33.98 -16.28
CA ASN A 388 -14.07 33.43 -16.26
C ASN A 388 -14.00 31.88 -16.32
N VAL A 389 -15.03 31.23 -16.86
CA VAL A 389 -15.02 29.77 -17.04
C VAL A 389 -14.04 29.40 -18.14
N VAL A 390 -13.24 28.34 -17.94
CA VAL A 390 -12.33 27.81 -18.96
C VAL A 390 -12.82 26.44 -19.40
N ILE A 391 -13.14 26.29 -20.68
CA ILE A 391 -13.64 25.03 -21.26
C ILE A 391 -12.66 24.59 -22.35
N GLY A 392 -11.91 23.51 -22.14
CA GLY A 392 -10.87 23.14 -23.10
C GLY A 392 -10.57 21.65 -23.23
N ASN A 393 -10.05 21.28 -24.40
CA ASN A 393 -9.72 19.89 -24.76
C ASN A 393 -10.86 18.87 -24.57
N ASN A 394 -12.13 19.26 -24.54
CA ASN A 394 -13.24 18.31 -24.38
C ASN A 394 -13.63 17.69 -25.74
N LEU A 395 -13.97 16.39 -25.74
CA LEU A 395 -14.42 15.63 -26.90
C LEU A 395 -15.92 15.38 -26.82
N LEU A 396 -16.70 15.96 -27.75
CA LEU A 396 -18.14 16.14 -27.63
C LEU A 396 -18.89 15.69 -28.89
N ASP A 397 -20.07 15.06 -28.77
CA ASP A 397 -20.93 14.73 -29.93
C ASP A 397 -21.82 15.88 -30.42
N GLY A 398 -21.72 17.06 -29.79
CA GLY A 398 -22.46 18.28 -30.12
C GLY A 398 -21.68 19.55 -29.75
N ALA A 399 -22.31 20.72 -29.92
CA ALA A 399 -21.68 22.01 -29.66
C ALA A 399 -21.72 22.39 -28.17
N ILE A 400 -20.79 23.24 -27.72
CA ILE A 400 -20.84 23.90 -26.41
C ILE A 400 -21.79 25.10 -26.52
N TRP A 401 -22.61 25.36 -25.49
CA TRP A 401 -23.49 26.55 -25.45
C TRP A 401 -23.19 27.48 -24.28
N ALA A 402 -22.77 28.70 -24.60
CA ALA A 402 -22.88 29.87 -23.73
C ALA A 402 -24.33 30.36 -23.71
N ARG A 403 -24.95 30.50 -22.54
CA ARG A 403 -26.37 30.90 -22.42
C ARG A 403 -26.59 31.98 -21.38
N ASP A 404 -27.71 32.69 -21.51
CA ASP A 404 -28.29 33.55 -20.47
C ASP A 404 -27.31 34.58 -19.86
N GLY A 405 -26.39 35.09 -20.67
CA GLY A 405 -25.40 36.10 -20.28
C GLY A 405 -24.06 35.58 -19.72
N ALA A 406 -23.83 34.26 -19.69
CA ALA A 406 -22.57 33.69 -19.22
C ALA A 406 -21.38 34.02 -20.14
N THR A 407 -20.17 34.05 -19.55
CA THR A 407 -18.91 34.33 -20.26
C THR A 407 -17.81 33.35 -19.86
N GLY A 408 -16.95 33.01 -20.82
CA GLY A 408 -15.89 32.03 -20.65
C GLY A 408 -14.99 31.94 -21.88
N VAL A 409 -13.93 31.16 -21.78
CA VAL A 409 -12.95 30.90 -22.84
C VAL A 409 -13.05 29.44 -23.26
N GLU A 410 -13.39 29.21 -24.53
CA GLU A 410 -13.38 27.89 -25.17
C GLU A 410 -12.09 27.69 -25.99
N ALA A 411 -11.32 26.63 -25.74
CA ALA A 411 -10.06 26.37 -26.45
C ALA A 411 -9.73 24.88 -26.61
N GLY A 412 -9.41 24.43 -27.83
CA GLY A 412 -8.98 23.04 -28.09
C GLY A 412 -10.07 21.97 -27.98
N ASN A 413 -11.35 22.34 -27.83
CA ASN A 413 -12.46 21.38 -27.82
C ASN A 413 -12.73 20.80 -29.23
N LEU A 414 -13.15 19.55 -29.31
CA LEU A 414 -13.60 18.90 -30.55
C LEU A 414 -15.08 18.51 -30.45
N ALA A 415 -15.92 19.14 -31.26
CA ALA A 415 -17.31 18.76 -31.46
C ALA A 415 -17.46 17.77 -32.63
N GLY A 416 -18.55 17.00 -32.64
CA GLY A 416 -18.86 16.01 -33.67
C GLY A 416 -18.22 14.63 -33.47
N ALA A 417 -17.91 14.26 -32.23
CA ALA A 417 -17.48 12.92 -31.86
C ALA A 417 -18.45 11.85 -32.38
N GLN A 418 -17.91 10.72 -32.83
CA GLN A 418 -18.68 9.60 -33.37
C GLN A 418 -18.44 8.32 -32.56
N ALA A 419 -19.42 7.43 -32.51
CA ALA A 419 -19.28 6.15 -31.80
C ALA A 419 -18.08 5.31 -32.29
N SER A 420 -17.67 5.48 -33.55
CA SER A 420 -16.49 4.87 -34.18
C SER A 420 -15.15 5.47 -33.76
N MET A 421 -15.13 6.53 -32.95
CA MET A 421 -13.92 7.04 -32.30
C MET A 421 -13.58 6.28 -31.02
N PHE A 422 -14.47 5.40 -30.54
CA PHE A 422 -14.36 4.78 -29.22
C PHE A 422 -14.31 3.25 -29.27
N VAL A 423 -13.71 2.64 -28.25
CA VAL A 423 -13.60 1.17 -28.10
C VAL A 423 -14.99 0.52 -28.01
N ASN A 424 -15.87 1.01 -27.14
CA ASN A 424 -17.26 0.54 -27.07
C ASN A 424 -18.18 1.60 -26.44
N ALA A 425 -18.50 2.63 -27.21
CA ALA A 425 -19.34 3.74 -26.77
C ALA A 425 -20.66 3.27 -26.14
N ALA A 426 -21.31 2.23 -26.70
CA ALA A 426 -22.59 1.72 -26.21
C ALA A 426 -22.56 1.25 -24.74
N ALA A 427 -21.41 0.75 -24.27
CA ALA A 427 -21.18 0.30 -22.89
C ALA A 427 -20.63 1.41 -21.97
N GLY A 428 -20.46 2.64 -22.48
CA GLY A 428 -19.77 3.74 -21.79
C GLY A 428 -18.24 3.69 -21.90
N ASP A 429 -17.69 2.80 -22.72
CA ASP A 429 -16.25 2.72 -22.95
C ASP A 429 -15.85 3.72 -24.04
N LEU A 430 -15.44 4.92 -23.60
CA LEU A 430 -15.10 6.06 -24.43
C LEU A 430 -13.58 6.26 -24.58
N HIS A 431 -12.78 5.20 -24.43
CA HIS A 431 -11.35 5.21 -24.79
C HIS A 431 -11.22 5.31 -26.32
N LEU A 432 -10.24 6.07 -26.79
CA LEU A 432 -9.98 6.33 -28.19
C LEU A 432 -9.48 5.06 -28.90
N VAL A 433 -9.92 4.86 -30.14
CA VAL A 433 -9.30 3.89 -31.06
C VAL A 433 -8.40 4.61 -32.06
N ALA A 434 -7.45 3.90 -32.66
CA ALA A 434 -6.48 4.47 -33.60
C ALA A 434 -7.08 5.27 -34.78
N SER A 435 -8.35 5.04 -35.14
CA SER A 435 -9.08 5.80 -36.16
C SER A 435 -9.58 7.17 -35.68
N ALA A 436 -9.49 7.50 -34.39
CA ALA A 436 -9.89 8.77 -33.80
C ALA A 436 -8.88 9.92 -34.03
N THR A 437 -8.26 9.96 -35.22
CA THR A 437 -7.15 10.86 -35.57
C THR A 437 -7.48 12.35 -35.52
N SER A 438 -8.74 12.72 -35.33
CA SER A 438 -9.18 14.10 -35.08
C SER A 438 -9.03 14.53 -33.62
N ALA A 439 -9.00 13.58 -32.68
CA ALA A 439 -8.76 13.82 -31.25
C ALA A 439 -7.30 13.57 -30.85
N ILE A 440 -6.68 12.55 -31.44
CA ILE A 440 -5.31 12.11 -31.12
C ILE A 440 -4.27 13.16 -31.55
N ASP A 441 -3.40 13.56 -30.63
CA ASP A 441 -2.35 14.58 -30.79
C ASP A 441 -2.89 15.98 -31.19
N ARG A 442 -4.12 16.35 -30.80
CA ARG A 442 -4.77 17.64 -31.18
C ARG A 442 -5.10 18.60 -30.05
N GLY A 443 -4.96 18.16 -28.80
CA GLY A 443 -5.22 18.94 -27.59
C GLY A 443 -4.13 19.95 -27.29
N LEU A 444 -4.51 21.01 -26.59
CA LEU A 444 -3.59 22.03 -26.07
C LEU A 444 -2.95 21.53 -24.77
N ASN A 445 -1.70 21.91 -24.52
CA ASN A 445 -1.04 21.61 -23.24
C ASN A 445 -1.82 22.20 -22.06
N SER A 446 -2.15 21.38 -21.06
CA SER A 446 -2.97 21.76 -19.91
C SER A 446 -2.27 21.39 -18.60
N PRO A 447 -1.59 22.34 -17.92
CA PRO A 447 -0.95 22.09 -16.62
C PRO A 447 -1.92 21.63 -15.53
N ALA A 448 -3.22 21.88 -15.72
CA ALA A 448 -4.29 21.43 -14.83
C ALA A 448 -4.75 19.98 -15.07
N VAL A 449 -4.22 19.28 -16.10
CA VAL A 449 -4.59 17.90 -16.47
C VAL A 449 -3.35 17.11 -16.89
N THR A 450 -2.52 16.70 -15.94
CA THR A 450 -1.24 16.02 -16.21
C THR A 450 -1.35 14.52 -16.51
N SER A 451 -2.52 13.92 -16.30
CA SER A 451 -2.84 12.54 -16.68
C SER A 451 -4.24 12.42 -17.28
N ASP A 452 -4.61 11.24 -17.77
CA ASP A 452 -5.90 10.94 -18.41
C ASP A 452 -6.91 10.24 -17.46
N PHE A 453 -7.92 9.57 -18.04
CA PHE A 453 -8.91 8.73 -17.35
C PHE A 453 -8.29 7.53 -16.62
N ASP A 454 -7.18 6.99 -17.13
CA ASP A 454 -6.49 5.81 -16.63
C ASP A 454 -5.27 6.13 -15.75
N GLY A 455 -4.90 7.39 -15.64
CA GLY A 455 -3.67 7.82 -14.98
C GLY A 455 -2.43 7.75 -15.87
N GLN A 456 -2.59 7.51 -17.17
CA GLN A 456 -1.50 7.69 -18.15
C GLN A 456 -1.09 9.16 -18.18
N VAL A 457 0.22 9.42 -18.20
CA VAL A 457 0.76 10.80 -18.22
C VAL A 457 0.50 11.45 -19.59
N ARG A 458 0.09 12.71 -19.61
CA ARG A 458 -0.07 13.48 -20.85
C ARG A 458 1.15 14.35 -21.15
N PRO A 459 1.63 14.43 -22.40
CA PRO A 459 1.21 13.65 -23.55
C PRO A 459 1.90 12.28 -23.61
N GLN A 460 1.25 11.28 -24.22
CA GLN A 460 1.90 10.05 -24.71
C GLN A 460 2.43 10.21 -26.14
N GLY A 461 1.77 11.06 -26.95
CA GLY A 461 2.14 11.35 -28.33
C GLY A 461 2.93 12.65 -28.51
N SER A 462 2.71 13.32 -29.65
CA SER A 462 3.31 14.61 -29.98
C SER A 462 2.59 15.82 -29.36
N ALA A 463 1.34 15.66 -28.91
CA ALA A 463 0.59 16.65 -28.14
C ALA A 463 -0.38 15.94 -27.19
N TYR A 464 -1.18 16.70 -26.44
CA TYR A 464 -2.25 16.11 -25.62
C TYR A 464 -3.35 15.57 -26.53
N ASP A 465 -4.08 14.56 -26.08
CA ASP A 465 -5.33 14.18 -26.75
C ASP A 465 -6.52 15.06 -26.34
N ILE A 466 -7.47 15.22 -27.25
CA ILE A 466 -8.76 15.85 -26.97
C ILE A 466 -9.71 14.78 -26.40
N GLY A 467 -10.23 15.03 -25.19
CA GLY A 467 -11.09 14.12 -24.45
C GLY A 467 -10.48 13.67 -23.12
N ALA A 468 -11.17 12.75 -22.45
CA ALA A 468 -10.77 12.17 -21.17
C ALA A 468 -9.67 11.12 -21.26
N ASP A 469 -9.50 10.49 -22.41
CA ASP A 469 -8.50 9.48 -22.69
C ASP A 469 -7.23 10.09 -23.29
N GLU A 470 -6.09 9.41 -23.18
CA GLU A 470 -4.84 9.72 -23.88
C GLU A 470 -4.40 8.47 -24.65
N PHE A 471 -4.42 8.55 -25.98
CA PHE A 471 -4.11 7.45 -26.88
C PHE A 471 -2.60 7.17 -26.93
N GLY A 472 -2.07 6.63 -25.84
CA GLY A 472 -0.83 5.87 -25.89
C GLY A 472 -0.96 4.71 -26.88
N ALA A 473 0.12 4.42 -27.61
CA ALA A 473 0.16 3.31 -28.56
C ALA A 473 -0.24 2.00 -27.85
N THR A 474 -1.47 1.55 -28.06
CA THR A 474 -2.11 0.57 -27.18
C THR A 474 -1.33 -0.73 -27.24
N ALA A 475 -0.77 -1.16 -26.11
CA ALA A 475 -0.34 -2.54 -25.94
C ALA A 475 -1.57 -3.41 -26.20
N THR A 476 -1.64 -4.04 -27.37
CA THR A 476 -2.89 -4.53 -27.97
C THR A 476 -3.68 -5.37 -26.97
N ALA A 477 -4.82 -4.83 -26.53
CA ALA A 477 -5.52 -5.41 -25.40
C ALA A 477 -6.41 -6.57 -25.87
N TYR A 478 -6.21 -7.74 -25.27
CA TYR A 478 -6.89 -8.98 -25.61
C TYR A 478 -7.86 -9.42 -24.50
N ARG A 479 -8.73 -10.38 -24.83
CA ARG A 479 -9.71 -10.99 -23.94
C ARG A 479 -9.38 -12.46 -23.73
N ILE A 480 -9.38 -12.93 -22.48
CA ILE A 480 -9.45 -14.37 -22.15
C ILE A 480 -10.80 -14.62 -21.51
N GLY A 481 -11.61 -15.52 -22.06
CA GLY A 481 -12.88 -15.90 -21.44
C GLY A 481 -13.34 -17.28 -21.87
N GLY A 482 -14.55 -17.68 -21.51
CA GLY A 482 -15.10 -18.95 -21.95
C GLY A 482 -16.22 -19.39 -21.03
N ARG A 483 -16.36 -20.69 -20.82
CA ARG A 483 -17.55 -21.27 -20.17
C ARG A 483 -17.20 -22.35 -19.16
N VAL A 484 -17.79 -22.21 -17.98
CA VAL A 484 -17.88 -23.21 -16.93
C VAL A 484 -19.18 -24.00 -17.11
N ALA A 485 -19.07 -25.28 -17.41
CA ALA A 485 -20.20 -26.17 -17.65
C ALA A 485 -20.00 -27.51 -16.93
N ASP A 486 -21.05 -28.27 -16.66
CA ASP A 486 -20.89 -29.62 -16.12
C ASP A 486 -20.55 -30.65 -17.21
N ALA A 487 -20.35 -31.92 -16.80
CA ALA A 487 -20.06 -33.01 -17.72
C ALA A 487 -21.19 -33.33 -18.73
N SER A 488 -22.40 -32.81 -18.53
CA SER A 488 -23.51 -32.88 -19.50
C SER A 488 -23.56 -31.66 -20.45
N GLY A 489 -22.71 -30.66 -20.23
CA GLY A 489 -22.72 -29.38 -20.93
C GLY A 489 -23.68 -28.34 -20.35
N ALA A 490 -24.37 -28.63 -19.25
CA ALA A 490 -25.25 -27.68 -18.59
C ALA A 490 -24.45 -26.55 -17.92
N ALA A 491 -25.05 -25.37 -17.78
CA ALA A 491 -24.39 -24.19 -17.24
C ALA A 491 -24.05 -24.34 -15.75
N VAL A 492 -22.82 -24.02 -15.35
CA VAL A 492 -22.42 -23.96 -13.93
C VAL A 492 -22.16 -22.52 -13.55
N ALA A 493 -23.25 -21.84 -13.16
CA ALA A 493 -23.24 -20.46 -12.67
C ALA A 493 -22.53 -20.33 -11.31
N SER A 494 -22.05 -19.14 -10.99
CA SER A 494 -21.43 -18.78 -9.72
C SER A 494 -20.23 -19.66 -9.34
N ALA A 495 -19.47 -20.17 -10.31
CA ALA A 495 -18.11 -20.62 -10.09
C ALA A 495 -17.18 -19.40 -10.19
N THR A 496 -16.34 -19.18 -9.18
CA THR A 496 -15.35 -18.11 -9.17
C THR A 496 -14.22 -18.49 -10.11
N VAL A 497 -13.91 -17.63 -11.08
CA VAL A 497 -12.78 -17.78 -11.98
C VAL A 497 -11.81 -16.64 -11.71
N SER A 498 -10.57 -16.98 -11.39
CA SER A 498 -9.47 -16.05 -11.11
C SER A 498 -8.53 -15.97 -12.31
N LEU A 499 -7.96 -14.80 -12.58
CA LEU A 499 -6.87 -14.58 -13.52
C LEU A 499 -5.66 -13.99 -12.78
N SER A 500 -4.45 -14.48 -13.05
CA SER A 500 -3.20 -14.01 -12.43
C SER A 500 -2.04 -14.01 -13.43
N GLY A 501 -0.97 -13.27 -13.16
CA GLY A 501 0.20 -13.16 -14.03
C GLY A 501 0.57 -11.69 -14.28
N SER A 502 0.64 -11.28 -15.55
CA SER A 502 0.93 -9.89 -15.95
C SER A 502 -0.12 -8.88 -15.48
N GLN A 503 -1.36 -9.32 -15.28
CA GLN A 503 -2.41 -8.63 -14.50
C GLN A 503 -3.11 -9.68 -13.63
N SER A 504 -3.84 -9.22 -12.61
CA SER A 504 -4.65 -10.07 -11.74
C SER A 504 -6.10 -9.57 -11.67
N GLN A 505 -7.06 -10.46 -11.86
CA GLN A 505 -8.51 -10.19 -11.83
C GLN A 505 -9.25 -11.40 -11.24
N SER A 506 -10.51 -11.24 -10.83
CA SER A 506 -11.38 -12.37 -10.46
C SER A 506 -12.83 -12.02 -10.79
N MET A 507 -13.62 -13.03 -11.12
CA MET A 507 -15.05 -12.88 -11.43
C MET A 507 -15.81 -14.17 -11.14
N THR A 508 -17.13 -14.17 -11.31
CA THR A 508 -17.94 -15.41 -11.27
C THR A 508 -18.57 -15.69 -12.64
N SER A 509 -18.78 -16.98 -12.93
CA SER A 509 -19.51 -17.41 -14.13
C SER A 509 -21.00 -17.05 -14.05
N ASP A 510 -21.57 -16.60 -15.17
CA ASP A 510 -22.96 -16.17 -15.26
C ASP A 510 -23.97 -17.34 -15.28
N ALA A 511 -25.27 -17.03 -15.40
CA ALA A 511 -26.34 -18.04 -15.48
C ALA A 511 -26.22 -19.02 -16.67
N THR A 512 -25.46 -18.67 -17.71
CA THR A 512 -25.13 -19.54 -18.86
C THR A 512 -23.84 -20.33 -18.65
N GLY A 513 -23.12 -20.05 -17.56
CA GLY A 513 -21.78 -20.57 -17.24
C GLY A 513 -20.65 -19.72 -17.82
N SER A 514 -20.94 -18.63 -18.52
CA SER A 514 -19.94 -17.85 -19.25
C SER A 514 -19.16 -16.90 -18.34
N TYR A 515 -17.90 -16.62 -18.69
CA TYR A 515 -17.02 -15.68 -18.00
C TYR A 515 -16.05 -15.00 -18.99
N ALA A 516 -15.51 -13.83 -18.65
CA ALA A 516 -14.64 -13.03 -19.51
C ALA A 516 -13.74 -12.04 -18.73
N PHE A 517 -12.42 -12.20 -18.84
CA PHE A 517 -11.43 -11.17 -18.54
C PHE A 517 -11.14 -10.37 -19.80
N SER A 518 -11.17 -9.04 -19.70
CA SER A 518 -10.98 -8.11 -20.82
C SER A 518 -9.85 -7.13 -20.51
N SER A 519 -9.39 -6.41 -21.54
CA SER A 519 -8.31 -5.43 -21.45
C SER A 519 -6.98 -6.00 -20.93
N LEU A 520 -6.61 -7.20 -21.41
CA LEU A 520 -5.37 -7.89 -21.04
C LEU A 520 -4.23 -7.49 -21.98
N ALA A 521 -3.13 -6.96 -21.45
CA ALA A 521 -2.00 -6.45 -22.21
C ALA A 521 -1.40 -7.45 -23.24
N ALA A 522 -1.07 -6.95 -24.43
CA ALA A 522 -0.31 -7.69 -25.44
C ALA A 522 1.02 -8.22 -24.89
N GLY A 523 1.38 -9.44 -25.27
CA GLY A 523 2.60 -10.11 -24.78
C GLY A 523 2.51 -10.56 -23.32
N GLY A 524 1.44 -10.21 -22.60
CA GLY A 524 1.22 -10.61 -21.22
C GLY A 524 1.11 -12.12 -21.04
N THR A 525 1.41 -12.59 -19.84
CA THR A 525 1.33 -13.99 -19.42
C THR A 525 0.28 -14.14 -18.34
N TYR A 526 -0.65 -15.08 -18.50
CA TYR A 526 -1.87 -15.19 -17.71
C TYR A 526 -2.22 -16.64 -17.37
N THR A 527 -2.56 -16.91 -16.12
CA THR A 527 -3.15 -18.17 -15.65
C THR A 527 -4.58 -17.92 -15.24
N VAL A 528 -5.53 -18.74 -15.72
CA VAL A 528 -6.94 -18.64 -15.39
C VAL A 528 -7.40 -19.88 -14.62
N THR A 529 -7.96 -19.72 -13.42
CA THR A 529 -8.26 -20.82 -12.48
C THR A 529 -9.70 -20.75 -11.96
N PRO A 530 -10.58 -21.73 -12.26
CA PRO A 530 -11.93 -21.83 -11.72
C PRO A 530 -11.96 -22.48 -10.32
N SER A 531 -12.99 -22.15 -9.54
CA SER A 531 -13.25 -22.72 -8.21
C SER A 531 -14.72 -22.60 -7.83
N LYS A 532 -15.25 -23.62 -7.14
CA LYS A 532 -16.60 -23.65 -6.55
C LYS A 532 -16.68 -24.79 -5.54
N SER A 533 -17.25 -24.54 -4.36
CA SER A 533 -17.37 -25.58 -3.34
C SER A 533 -18.24 -26.75 -3.83
N GLY A 534 -17.80 -27.99 -3.59
CA GLY A 534 -18.48 -29.22 -4.03
C GLY A 534 -18.30 -29.58 -5.51
N TYR A 535 -17.36 -28.95 -6.21
CA TYR A 535 -17.03 -29.24 -7.61
C TYR A 535 -15.52 -29.30 -7.81
N THR A 536 -15.05 -30.23 -8.65
CA THR A 536 -13.70 -30.18 -9.23
C THR A 536 -13.79 -29.70 -10.68
N PHE A 537 -12.71 -29.08 -11.18
CA PHE A 537 -12.69 -28.50 -12.52
C PHE A 537 -11.68 -29.20 -13.41
N THR A 538 -12.02 -29.38 -14.68
CA THR A 538 -11.13 -29.93 -15.70
C THR A 538 -11.14 -29.04 -16.94
N PRO A 539 -10.00 -28.45 -17.34
CA PRO A 539 -8.73 -28.42 -16.61
C PRO A 539 -8.84 -27.65 -15.27
N THR A 540 -7.83 -27.78 -14.40
CA THR A 540 -7.75 -27.06 -13.11
C THR A 540 -7.46 -25.58 -13.27
N ASP A 541 -6.82 -25.22 -14.38
CA ASP A 541 -6.48 -23.88 -14.81
C ASP A 541 -6.18 -23.87 -16.33
N ALA A 542 -6.00 -22.69 -16.90
CA ALA A 542 -5.59 -22.50 -18.29
C ALA A 542 -4.53 -21.40 -18.37
N PHE A 543 -3.36 -21.75 -18.91
CA PHE A 543 -2.20 -20.87 -19.01
C PHE A 543 -2.02 -20.33 -20.44
N PHE A 544 -1.70 -19.04 -20.53
CA PHE A 544 -1.45 -18.30 -21.76
C PHE A 544 -0.16 -17.48 -21.59
N SER A 545 0.78 -17.56 -22.52
CA SER A 545 2.00 -16.74 -22.50
C SER A 545 2.13 -15.97 -23.81
N GLY A 546 2.66 -14.76 -23.76
CA GLY A 546 2.81 -13.91 -24.95
C GLY A 546 1.47 -13.58 -25.62
N LEU A 547 0.45 -13.20 -24.84
CA LEU A 547 -0.93 -13.03 -25.32
C LEU A 547 -0.98 -12.12 -26.56
N GLY A 548 -1.27 -12.71 -27.72
CA GLY A 548 -1.25 -12.05 -29.04
C GLY A 548 -2.56 -12.11 -29.82
N ALA A 549 -3.63 -12.60 -29.18
CA ALA A 549 -4.98 -12.69 -29.72
C ALA A 549 -5.97 -12.91 -28.55
N ASN A 550 -7.26 -12.69 -28.79
CA ASN A 550 -8.31 -13.15 -27.87
C ASN A 550 -8.26 -14.68 -27.73
N GLN A 551 -8.36 -15.18 -26.50
CA GLN A 551 -8.27 -16.61 -26.18
C GLN A 551 -9.54 -17.11 -25.49
N THR A 552 -9.72 -18.43 -25.55
CA THR A 552 -10.81 -19.13 -24.87
C THR A 552 -10.29 -20.18 -23.89
N ALA A 553 -10.77 -20.15 -22.66
CA ALA A 553 -10.59 -21.19 -21.66
C ALA A 553 -11.97 -21.69 -21.20
N ASN A 554 -12.24 -22.98 -21.37
CA ASN A 554 -13.47 -23.61 -20.92
C ASN A 554 -13.14 -24.61 -19.81
N PHE A 555 -14.03 -24.73 -18.83
CA PHE A 555 -13.83 -25.59 -17.67
C PHE A 555 -15.04 -26.49 -17.46
N THR A 556 -14.81 -27.80 -17.37
CA THR A 556 -15.84 -28.76 -16.98
C THR A 556 -15.85 -28.93 -15.47
N ALA A 557 -16.91 -28.49 -14.80
CA ALA A 557 -17.12 -28.64 -13.38
C ALA A 557 -17.85 -29.95 -13.08
N VAL A 558 -17.18 -30.90 -12.43
CA VAL A 558 -17.75 -32.18 -12.04
C VAL A 558 -18.24 -32.06 -10.59
N PRO A 559 -19.54 -32.26 -10.30
CA PRO A 559 -20.03 -32.31 -8.93
C PRO A 559 -19.30 -33.43 -8.18
N THR A 560 -18.74 -33.14 -7.01
CA THR A 560 -18.15 -34.16 -6.16
C THR A 560 -19.28 -35.02 -5.57
N ALA A 561 -19.53 -36.18 -6.17
CA ALA A 561 -20.50 -37.14 -5.67
C ALA A 561 -20.16 -37.55 -4.22
N PRO A 562 -21.16 -37.87 -3.37
CA PRO A 562 -20.91 -38.51 -2.09
C PRO A 562 -20.44 -39.94 -2.32
N ALA A 563 -19.14 -40.10 -2.59
CA ALA A 563 -18.51 -41.34 -3.00
C ALA A 563 -17.41 -41.74 -2.01
N THR A 564 -17.32 -43.05 -1.76
CA THR A 564 -16.26 -43.69 -0.96
C THR A 564 -14.88 -43.30 -1.50
N PRO A 565 -13.88 -42.99 -0.65
CA PRO A 565 -12.66 -42.33 -1.10
C PRO A 565 -11.82 -43.18 -2.08
N PRO A 566 -11.22 -42.58 -3.12
CA PRO A 566 -10.11 -43.19 -3.83
C PRO A 566 -8.93 -43.42 -2.87
N GLY A 567 -8.15 -44.48 -3.07
CA GLY A 567 -6.95 -44.71 -2.29
C GLY A 567 -5.96 -43.55 -2.43
N ALA A 568 -5.52 -42.98 -1.30
CA ALA A 568 -4.57 -41.88 -1.28
C ALA A 568 -3.25 -42.27 -1.98
N ALA A 569 -2.64 -41.32 -2.69
CA ALA A 569 -1.34 -41.52 -3.30
C ALA A 569 -0.26 -41.74 -2.22
N LEU A 570 0.75 -42.57 -2.51
CA LEU A 570 1.84 -42.86 -1.59
C LEU A 570 2.70 -41.62 -1.35
N ALA A 571 2.61 -41.04 -0.16
CA ALA A 571 3.36 -39.86 0.25
C ALA A 571 3.97 -40.07 1.64
N ILE A 572 5.09 -39.40 1.90
CA ILE A 572 5.71 -39.37 3.23
C ILE A 572 5.00 -38.29 4.04
N ASP A 573 4.57 -38.64 5.25
CA ASP A 573 3.84 -37.76 6.16
C ASP A 573 4.79 -37.12 7.18
N VAL A 574 5.45 -37.93 8.00
CA VAL A 574 6.37 -37.46 9.06
C VAL A 574 7.77 -38.04 8.91
N VAL A 575 8.78 -37.24 9.27
CA VAL A 575 10.14 -37.68 9.57
C VAL A 575 10.48 -37.26 11.00
N ALA A 576 11.00 -38.18 11.82
CA ALA A 576 11.41 -37.92 13.19
C ALA A 576 12.70 -38.67 13.53
N SER A 577 13.78 -37.93 13.80
CA SER A 577 15.11 -38.48 14.10
C SER A 577 15.47 -38.37 15.57
N GLY A 578 16.53 -39.07 15.99
CA GLY A 578 17.17 -38.91 17.27
C GLY A 578 18.51 -39.65 17.36
N ASP A 579 19.49 -38.96 17.91
CA ASP A 579 20.91 -39.35 17.84
C ASP A 579 21.48 -39.60 19.23
N GLN A 580 22.45 -40.50 19.33
CA GLN A 580 23.19 -40.78 20.56
C GLN A 580 24.69 -40.61 20.31
N THR A 581 25.27 -39.53 20.85
CA THR A 581 26.69 -39.17 20.68
C THR A 581 27.66 -40.11 21.38
N ASN A 582 27.25 -40.65 22.52
CA ASN A 582 28.13 -41.38 23.42
C ASN A 582 27.72 -42.85 23.48
N ALA A 583 28.68 -43.77 23.54
CA ALA A 583 28.48 -45.20 23.82
C ALA A 583 27.98 -45.50 25.26
N SER A 584 27.25 -44.56 25.87
CA SER A 584 26.74 -44.60 27.25
C SER A 584 25.39 -45.30 27.39
N GLY A 585 24.69 -45.59 26.29
CA GLY A 585 23.33 -46.14 26.31
C GLY A 585 23.09 -47.17 25.22
N ARG A 586 22.14 -48.06 25.45
CA ARG A 586 21.69 -49.08 24.48
C ARG A 586 20.45 -48.66 23.70
N THR A 587 20.05 -47.39 23.76
CA THR A 587 18.73 -46.93 23.31
C THR A 587 18.83 -45.68 22.44
N LEU A 588 18.47 -45.82 21.16
CA LEU A 588 18.33 -44.71 20.22
C LEU A 588 16.86 -44.31 20.19
N LYS A 589 16.53 -43.03 20.42
CA LYS A 589 15.14 -42.57 20.58
C LYS A 589 14.86 -41.31 19.76
N THR A 590 13.79 -41.34 18.96
CA THR A 590 13.34 -40.19 18.17
C THR A 590 12.82 -39.02 19.02
N SER A 591 12.80 -37.83 18.43
CA SER A 591 11.87 -36.76 18.83
C SER A 591 10.41 -37.25 18.84
N THR A 592 9.51 -36.50 19.49
CA THR A 592 8.08 -36.85 19.48
C THR A 592 7.39 -36.35 18.22
N PHE A 593 6.44 -37.14 17.71
CA PHE A 593 5.71 -36.85 16.48
C PHE A 593 4.25 -37.31 16.53
N SER A 594 3.45 -36.86 15.56
CA SER A 594 2.04 -37.26 15.38
C SER A 594 1.79 -37.46 13.89
N THR A 595 1.13 -38.53 13.49
CA THR A 595 0.77 -38.73 12.07
C THR A 595 -0.39 -37.82 11.66
N ALA A 596 -0.53 -37.51 10.37
CA ALA A 596 -1.69 -36.79 9.87
C ALA A 596 -2.97 -37.64 10.00
N GLY A 597 -2.89 -38.93 9.64
CA GLY A 597 -4.02 -39.86 9.66
C GLY A 597 -3.71 -41.17 10.39
N GLY A 598 -4.63 -42.13 10.23
CA GLY A 598 -4.36 -43.55 10.48
C GLY A 598 -4.24 -44.30 9.16
N SER A 599 -3.99 -45.61 9.22
CA SER A 599 -3.63 -46.46 8.08
C SER A 599 -2.32 -46.07 7.41
N GLU A 600 -1.27 -45.85 8.21
CA GLU A 600 0.06 -45.45 7.75
C GLU A 600 1.12 -46.54 8.01
N LEU A 601 2.05 -46.71 7.07
CA LEU A 601 3.29 -47.45 7.30
C LEU A 601 4.27 -46.56 8.07
N LEU A 602 4.99 -47.15 9.03
CA LEU A 602 6.15 -46.54 9.65
C LEU A 602 7.40 -47.37 9.34
N LEU A 603 8.47 -46.73 8.89
CA LEU A 603 9.80 -47.31 8.78
C LEU A 603 10.74 -46.67 9.80
N ALA A 604 11.44 -47.50 10.58
CA ALA A 604 12.55 -47.08 11.43
C ALA A 604 13.86 -47.48 10.76
N PHE A 605 14.60 -46.48 10.34
CA PHE A 605 15.97 -46.55 9.85
C PHE A 605 16.88 -46.42 11.08
N VAL A 606 17.58 -47.49 11.44
CA VAL A 606 18.42 -47.54 12.64
C VAL A 606 19.83 -47.88 12.24
N THR A 607 20.79 -47.11 12.72
CA THR A 607 22.20 -47.24 12.38
C THR A 607 23.07 -46.96 13.61
N ALA A 608 24.13 -47.75 13.82
CA ALA A 608 24.95 -47.68 15.03
C ALA A 608 26.36 -48.23 14.84
N ASP A 609 27.30 -47.76 15.69
CA ASP A 609 28.70 -48.19 15.79
C ASP A 609 28.83 -49.69 16.10
N ASP A 610 30.05 -50.22 16.01
CA ASP A 610 30.37 -51.54 16.53
C ASP A 610 31.05 -51.55 17.90
N SER A 611 30.88 -52.66 18.62
CA SER A 611 31.73 -52.94 19.77
C SER A 611 33.11 -53.42 19.35
N PRO A 612 34.14 -53.30 20.21
CA PRO A 612 35.43 -53.96 19.98
C PRO A 612 35.34 -55.49 19.82
N ALA A 613 34.22 -56.11 20.18
CA ALA A 613 33.94 -57.53 19.95
C ALA A 613 33.20 -57.82 18.63
N GLY A 614 32.75 -56.79 17.91
CA GLY A 614 31.98 -56.87 16.67
C GLY A 614 30.50 -57.26 16.84
N GLY A 615 29.70 -57.02 15.81
CA GLY A 615 28.34 -57.52 15.70
C GLY A 615 27.26 -56.76 16.49
N THR A 616 27.39 -55.44 16.68
CA THR A 616 26.26 -54.60 17.12
C THR A 616 25.05 -54.81 16.19
N VAL A 617 23.85 -54.96 16.78
CA VAL A 617 22.58 -55.14 16.06
C VAL A 617 21.43 -54.52 16.84
N VAL A 618 20.34 -54.17 16.16
CA VAL A 618 19.07 -53.82 16.82
C VAL A 618 18.44 -55.11 17.36
N SER A 619 18.19 -55.12 18.67
CA SER A 619 17.58 -56.22 19.41
C SER A 619 16.06 -56.09 19.54
N SER A 620 15.53 -54.86 19.59
CA SER A 620 14.09 -54.58 19.55
C SER A 620 13.81 -53.12 19.19
N ILE A 621 12.58 -52.83 18.75
CA ILE A 621 12.06 -51.47 18.63
C ILE A 621 10.69 -51.39 19.32
N ALA A 622 10.47 -50.32 20.08
CA ALA A 622 9.22 -50.05 20.78
C ALA A 622 8.81 -48.58 20.61
N GLY A 623 7.52 -48.33 20.40
CA GLY A 623 6.99 -46.98 20.23
C GLY A 623 5.61 -46.96 19.57
N GLY A 624 4.83 -45.92 19.82
CA GLY A 624 3.51 -45.70 19.21
C GLY A 624 2.43 -46.74 19.54
N GLY A 625 2.68 -47.66 20.48
CA GLY A 625 1.79 -48.81 20.74
C GLY A 625 1.82 -49.88 19.63
N LEU A 626 2.82 -49.83 18.74
CA LEU A 626 2.90 -50.70 17.57
C LEU A 626 3.83 -51.90 17.79
N THR A 627 3.61 -52.96 17.01
CA THR A 627 4.56 -54.08 16.87
C THR A 627 5.57 -53.75 15.77
N TRP A 628 6.86 -53.92 16.01
CA TRP A 628 7.92 -53.65 15.03
C TRP A 628 8.53 -54.95 14.50
N GLN A 629 8.84 -55.00 13.20
CA GLN A 629 9.44 -56.14 12.52
C GLN A 629 10.65 -55.71 11.67
N LEU A 630 11.74 -56.48 11.71
CA LEU A 630 12.89 -56.26 10.83
C LEU A 630 12.51 -56.47 9.36
N VAL A 631 12.84 -55.51 8.51
CA VAL A 631 12.75 -55.60 7.04
C VAL A 631 14.06 -56.14 6.48
N ARG A 632 15.19 -55.52 6.82
CA ARG A 632 16.53 -55.96 6.42
C ARG A 632 17.61 -55.35 7.31
N ARG A 633 18.73 -56.06 7.43
CA ARG A 633 19.97 -55.65 8.10
C ARG A 633 21.14 -55.77 7.12
N THR A 634 22.10 -54.86 7.22
CA THR A 634 23.44 -54.98 6.64
C THR A 634 24.44 -54.62 7.72
N ASN A 635 25.28 -55.58 8.08
CA ASN A 635 26.30 -55.51 9.14
C ASN A 635 27.53 -56.36 8.72
N ALA A 636 27.96 -56.17 7.47
CA ALA A 636 29.04 -56.91 6.84
C ALA A 636 30.40 -56.20 6.98
N GLN A 637 30.38 -54.87 7.05
CA GLN A 637 31.41 -54.11 7.76
C GLN A 637 30.99 -53.91 9.22
N VAL A 638 31.92 -53.40 10.02
CA VAL A 638 31.69 -52.94 11.39
C VAL A 638 30.53 -51.94 11.47
N GLY A 639 29.72 -52.10 12.53
CA GLY A 639 28.49 -51.36 12.75
C GLY A 639 27.28 -52.05 12.12
N THR A 640 26.12 -51.43 12.19
CA THR A 640 24.88 -51.97 11.61
C THR A 640 24.06 -50.89 10.94
N ALA A 641 23.41 -51.26 9.84
CA ALA A 641 22.41 -50.45 9.16
C ALA A 641 21.14 -51.29 8.95
N GLU A 642 20.03 -50.92 9.60
CA GLU A 642 18.81 -51.72 9.67
C GLU A 642 17.56 -50.93 9.33
N ILE A 643 16.65 -51.56 8.59
CA ILE A 643 15.30 -51.06 8.33
C ILE A 643 14.32 -51.96 9.06
N TRP A 644 13.45 -51.37 9.86
CA TRP A 644 12.35 -52.03 10.56
C TRP A 644 11.02 -51.37 10.18
N ARG A 645 9.91 -52.11 10.24
CA ARG A 645 8.56 -51.62 9.91
C ARG A 645 7.55 -51.82 11.05
N ALA A 646 6.56 -50.96 11.07
CA ALA A 646 5.30 -51.12 11.79
C ALA A 646 4.15 -50.49 10.99
N PHE A 647 2.89 -50.79 11.33
CA PHE A 647 1.73 -50.16 10.66
C PHE A 647 0.72 -49.63 11.68
N ALA A 648 0.38 -48.35 11.57
CA ALA A 648 -0.54 -47.66 12.46
C ALA A 648 -1.94 -47.63 11.86
N ALA A 649 -2.85 -48.48 12.35
CA ALA A 649 -4.25 -48.49 11.92
C ALA A 649 -4.99 -47.18 12.30
N SER A 650 -4.64 -46.60 13.45
CA SER A 650 -5.20 -45.34 13.98
C SER A 650 -4.14 -44.25 14.02
N ARG A 651 -4.57 -42.98 14.00
CA ARG A 651 -3.70 -41.82 14.12
C ARG A 651 -2.86 -41.86 15.39
N LEU A 652 -1.54 -41.65 15.25
CA LEU A 652 -0.61 -41.51 16.37
C LEU A 652 -0.56 -40.04 16.79
N SER A 653 -0.46 -39.78 18.10
CA SER A 653 -0.40 -38.43 18.64
C SER A 653 0.67 -38.33 19.73
N ASN A 654 1.64 -37.44 19.53
CA ASN A 654 2.77 -37.16 20.41
C ASN A 654 3.54 -38.42 20.88
N VAL A 655 3.79 -39.34 19.94
CA VAL A 655 4.51 -40.60 20.18
C VAL A 655 6.01 -40.42 19.94
N SER A 656 6.84 -41.29 20.52
CA SER A 656 8.26 -41.44 20.13
C SER A 656 8.58 -42.92 19.95
N VAL A 657 9.63 -43.22 19.18
CA VAL A 657 10.09 -44.58 18.90
C VAL A 657 11.49 -44.76 19.44
N THR A 658 11.73 -45.89 20.10
CA THR A 658 13.00 -46.27 20.71
C THR A 658 13.48 -47.60 20.12
N ALA A 659 14.67 -47.62 19.52
CA ALA A 659 15.38 -48.84 19.17
C ALA A 659 16.37 -49.20 20.28
N THR A 660 16.39 -50.49 20.66
CA THR A 660 17.35 -51.04 21.61
C THR A 660 18.42 -51.82 20.86
N ILE A 661 19.68 -51.41 20.96
CA ILE A 661 20.84 -52.07 20.35
C ILE A 661 21.51 -53.09 21.30
N SER A 662 22.23 -54.07 20.76
CA SER A 662 22.82 -55.20 21.50
C SER A 662 23.94 -54.80 22.46
N SER A 663 24.70 -53.78 22.09
CA SER A 663 25.83 -53.14 22.79
C SER A 663 25.53 -51.64 22.95
N ALA A 664 26.13 -50.98 23.94
CA ALA A 664 25.97 -49.54 24.11
C ALA A 664 26.90 -48.82 23.13
N GLN A 665 26.35 -48.02 22.21
CA GLN A 665 27.10 -47.43 21.10
C GLN A 665 26.58 -46.07 20.65
N ALA A 666 27.42 -45.31 19.96
CA ALA A 666 26.94 -44.18 19.16
C ALA A 666 26.03 -44.68 18.02
N GLY A 667 25.14 -43.81 17.54
CA GLY A 667 24.22 -44.16 16.46
C GLY A 667 23.04 -43.20 16.33
N SER A 668 22.18 -43.50 15.37
CA SER A 668 20.99 -42.72 15.01
C SER A 668 19.78 -43.61 14.75
N ILE A 669 18.59 -43.12 15.12
CA ILE A 669 17.31 -43.62 14.65
C ILE A 669 16.58 -42.52 13.88
N THR A 670 16.07 -42.85 12.70
CA THR A 670 15.16 -42.00 11.93
C THR A 670 13.89 -42.78 11.63
N VAL A 671 12.73 -42.26 12.03
CA VAL A 671 11.43 -42.83 11.68
C VAL A 671 10.79 -42.00 10.58
N VAL A 672 10.29 -42.68 9.54
CA VAL A 672 9.53 -42.08 8.43
C VAL A 672 8.17 -42.74 8.33
N THR A 673 7.10 -41.94 8.28
CA THR A 673 5.72 -42.42 8.13
C THR A 673 5.18 -42.16 6.73
N PHE A 674 4.26 -43.01 6.26
CA PHE A 674 3.74 -42.96 4.89
C PHE A 674 2.22 -43.08 4.85
N THR A 675 1.57 -42.08 4.25
CA THR A 675 0.18 -42.16 3.81
C THR A 675 0.11 -42.84 2.44
N GLY A 676 -1.02 -43.48 2.11
CA GLY A 676 -1.21 -44.15 0.81
C GLY A 676 -0.37 -45.42 0.58
N ALA A 677 0.36 -45.88 1.60
CA ALA A 677 1.08 -47.16 1.57
C ALA A 677 0.12 -48.35 1.55
N ASP A 678 0.55 -49.47 0.95
CA ASP A 678 -0.28 -50.68 0.86
C ASP A 678 -0.65 -51.25 2.24
N PRO A 679 -1.93 -51.19 2.66
CA PRO A 679 -2.35 -51.62 3.99
C PRO A 679 -2.43 -53.15 4.12
N SER A 680 -2.17 -53.90 3.04
CA SER A 680 -2.29 -55.36 3.02
C SER A 680 -1.15 -56.08 3.77
N GLY A 681 -1.39 -57.36 4.06
CA GLY A 681 -0.49 -58.18 4.85
C GLY A 681 -0.53 -57.84 6.35
N THR A 682 0.20 -58.62 7.15
CA THR A 682 0.32 -58.37 8.59
C THR A 682 1.33 -57.27 8.85
N ASN A 683 0.98 -56.29 9.68
CA ASN A 683 1.88 -55.24 10.18
C ASN A 683 2.66 -54.48 9.08
N GLY A 684 1.96 -54.05 8.03
CA GLY A 684 2.54 -53.26 6.93
C GLY A 684 3.47 -54.05 6.00
N SER A 685 3.35 -55.39 5.98
CA SER A 685 4.19 -56.23 5.12
C SER A 685 3.89 -56.07 3.63
N GLY A 686 2.63 -55.80 3.24
CA GLY A 686 2.27 -55.52 1.84
C GLY A 686 2.83 -54.20 1.31
N ALA A 687 3.18 -53.26 2.20
CA ALA A 687 3.82 -52.00 1.84
C ALA A 687 5.32 -52.11 1.56
N ILE A 688 5.96 -53.27 1.73
CA ILE A 688 7.40 -53.45 1.45
C ILE A 688 7.59 -54.29 0.19
N GLY A 689 8.32 -53.73 -0.78
CA GLY A 689 8.69 -54.39 -2.03
C GLY A 689 10.06 -55.05 -1.97
N ALA A 690 10.85 -54.83 -3.03
CA ALA A 690 12.23 -55.30 -3.07
C ALA A 690 13.08 -54.68 -1.93
N THR A 691 14.15 -55.37 -1.56
CA THR A 691 15.18 -54.85 -0.65
C THR A 691 16.56 -55.09 -1.23
N GLY A 692 17.54 -54.27 -0.82
CA GLY A 692 18.92 -54.37 -1.25
C GLY A 692 19.89 -54.13 -0.10
N SER A 693 21.15 -54.46 -0.32
CA SER A 693 22.26 -54.17 0.59
C SER A 693 23.51 -53.85 -0.20
N GLY A 694 24.29 -52.91 0.28
CA GLY A 694 25.63 -52.59 -0.19
C GLY A 694 26.59 -52.55 0.99
N ASN A 695 27.83 -52.96 0.78
CA ASN A 695 28.92 -52.78 1.72
C ASN A 695 30.25 -52.93 0.97
N ALA A 696 31.26 -52.17 1.38
CA ALA A 696 32.61 -52.28 0.85
C ALA A 696 33.63 -51.87 1.92
N LYS A 697 34.90 -52.18 1.70
CA LYS A 697 36.00 -51.73 2.57
C LYS A 697 36.55 -50.34 2.24
N ALA A 698 36.25 -49.86 1.03
CA ALA A 698 36.55 -48.56 0.47
C ALA A 698 35.68 -48.40 -0.79
N GLY A 699 35.50 -47.16 -1.24
CA GLY A 699 34.56 -46.78 -2.29
C GLY A 699 33.28 -46.15 -1.71
N ALA A 700 32.68 -45.23 -2.47
CA ALA A 700 31.51 -44.50 -2.00
C ALA A 700 30.31 -45.45 -1.77
N PRO A 701 29.50 -45.24 -0.72
CA PRO A 701 28.33 -46.05 -0.43
C PRO A 701 27.44 -46.27 -1.65
N THR A 702 27.09 -47.52 -1.95
CA THR A 702 26.17 -47.85 -3.04
C THR A 702 25.44 -49.17 -2.82
N ALA A 703 24.14 -49.18 -3.10
CA ALA A 703 23.26 -50.34 -3.11
C ALA A 703 22.21 -50.19 -4.23
N SER A 704 21.68 -51.29 -4.75
CA SER A 704 20.64 -51.24 -5.78
C SER A 704 19.57 -52.31 -5.60
N LEU A 705 18.33 -51.97 -5.95
CA LEU A 705 17.20 -52.88 -6.03
C LEU A 705 16.47 -52.71 -7.37
N THR A 706 15.48 -53.56 -7.65
CA THR A 706 14.59 -53.42 -8.80
C THR A 706 13.16 -53.32 -8.29
N THR A 707 12.43 -52.28 -8.70
CA THR A 707 11.09 -52.03 -8.17
C THR A 707 10.10 -53.12 -8.57
N THR A 708 9.16 -53.41 -7.68
CA THR A 708 8.14 -54.44 -7.82
C THR A 708 6.75 -53.86 -8.07
N ARG A 709 6.54 -52.56 -7.84
CA ARG A 709 5.31 -51.85 -8.20
C ARG A 709 5.59 -50.52 -8.90
N ASN A 710 4.57 -49.98 -9.57
CA ASN A 710 4.58 -48.62 -10.10
C ASN A 710 4.42 -47.63 -8.93
N ASN A 711 5.03 -46.46 -9.04
CA ASN A 711 4.95 -45.36 -8.07
C ASN A 711 5.49 -45.72 -6.67
N SER A 712 6.48 -46.61 -6.56
CA SER A 712 7.13 -46.96 -5.29
C SER A 712 8.17 -45.93 -4.85
N TRP A 713 8.34 -45.72 -3.55
CA TRP A 713 9.53 -45.05 -3.00
C TRP A 713 10.70 -46.04 -2.85
N VAL A 714 11.94 -45.53 -2.86
CA VAL A 714 13.13 -46.29 -2.46
C VAL A 714 13.95 -45.48 -1.45
N PHE A 715 14.28 -46.13 -0.34
CA PHE A 715 14.99 -45.57 0.80
C PHE A 715 16.23 -46.39 1.14
N GLY A 716 17.20 -45.74 1.79
CA GLY A 716 18.39 -46.37 2.36
C GLY A 716 18.75 -45.83 3.75
N VAL A 717 19.50 -46.64 4.49
CA VAL A 717 20.16 -46.29 5.76
C VAL A 717 21.56 -46.90 5.77
N GLY A 718 22.54 -46.16 6.27
CA GLY A 718 23.93 -46.60 6.31
C GLY A 718 24.67 -46.21 7.58
N ASN A 719 25.81 -46.86 7.77
CA ASN A 719 26.85 -46.48 8.72
C ASN A 719 28.21 -46.52 7.99
N ASP A 720 29.09 -45.61 8.37
CA ASP A 720 30.49 -45.53 7.93
C ASP A 720 31.34 -45.44 9.18
N TRP A 721 32.27 -46.37 9.34
CA TRP A 721 33.00 -46.57 10.58
C TRP A 721 34.35 -45.85 10.67
N ASP A 722 34.92 -45.41 9.54
CA ASP A 722 36.35 -45.03 9.56
C ASP A 722 36.59 -43.62 10.10
N HIS A 723 35.74 -42.64 9.73
CA HIS A 723 35.78 -41.29 10.27
C HIS A 723 34.47 -40.50 10.02
N PRO A 724 34.21 -39.39 10.74
CA PRO A 724 33.01 -38.61 10.54
C PRO A 724 33.22 -37.69 9.33
N ALA A 725 32.45 -37.93 8.26
CA ALA A 725 32.58 -37.24 6.98
C ALA A 725 31.20 -37.15 6.29
N SER A 726 30.82 -35.96 5.83
CA SER A 726 29.51 -35.74 5.22
C SER A 726 29.38 -36.49 3.88
N ARG A 727 28.24 -37.17 3.72
CA ARG A 727 27.87 -37.89 2.50
C ARG A 727 27.55 -36.89 1.38
N THR A 728 28.25 -37.01 0.26
CA THR A 728 27.84 -36.35 -0.98
C THR A 728 26.96 -37.32 -1.76
N LEU A 729 25.66 -37.06 -1.85
CA LEU A 729 24.71 -37.98 -2.47
C LEU A 729 24.84 -38.06 -4.00
N GLY A 730 24.50 -39.22 -4.56
CA GLY A 730 24.30 -39.40 -5.99
C GLY A 730 23.10 -38.60 -6.53
N PRO A 731 23.04 -38.36 -7.85
CA PRO A 731 21.98 -37.58 -8.47
C PRO A 731 20.60 -38.22 -8.24
N ASN A 732 19.57 -37.37 -8.12
CA ASN A 732 18.17 -37.75 -7.84
C ASN A 732 17.96 -38.44 -6.48
N GLN A 733 18.82 -38.16 -5.49
CA GLN A 733 18.65 -38.59 -4.11
C GLN A 733 18.63 -37.39 -3.15
N ALA A 734 18.01 -37.58 -2.00
CA ALA A 734 17.92 -36.59 -0.92
C ALA A 734 18.23 -37.25 0.42
N MET A 735 18.93 -36.51 1.29
CA MET A 735 19.20 -36.94 2.66
C MET A 735 17.90 -36.85 3.46
N VAL A 736 17.65 -37.85 4.30
CA VAL A 736 16.53 -37.88 5.25
C VAL A 736 17.04 -37.48 6.63
N HIS A 737 18.21 -37.98 7.02
CA HIS A 737 18.91 -37.61 8.24
C HIS A 737 20.41 -37.95 8.10
N GLU A 738 21.28 -37.10 8.63
CA GLU A 738 22.72 -37.36 8.71
C GLU A 738 23.22 -36.94 10.08
N TYR A 739 23.97 -37.82 10.74
CA TYR A 739 24.53 -37.60 12.07
C TYR A 739 26.03 -37.91 12.09
N MET A 740 26.81 -36.92 12.51
CA MET A 740 28.26 -36.98 12.71
C MET A 740 28.55 -36.58 14.18
N PRO A 741 28.81 -37.53 15.09
CA PRO A 741 29.38 -37.22 16.39
C PRO A 741 30.77 -36.57 16.26
N SER A 742 31.23 -35.89 17.31
CA SER A 742 32.55 -35.24 17.34
C SER A 742 33.74 -36.22 17.36
N VAL A 743 33.46 -37.52 17.53
CA VAL A 743 34.41 -38.65 17.44
C VAL A 743 33.64 -39.87 16.92
N GLY A 744 34.19 -40.59 15.95
CA GLY A 744 33.64 -41.86 15.45
C GLY A 744 33.03 -41.76 14.04
N ASP A 745 31.98 -42.53 13.82
CA ASP A 745 31.33 -42.85 12.55
C ASP A 745 30.54 -41.72 11.88
N THR A 746 30.08 -41.96 10.64
CA THR A 746 28.93 -41.26 10.05
C THR A 746 27.70 -42.17 9.99
N TYR A 747 26.56 -41.67 10.45
CA TYR A 747 25.28 -42.38 10.46
C TYR A 747 24.27 -41.63 9.61
N TRP A 748 23.60 -42.30 8.65
CA TRP A 748 22.68 -41.57 7.76
C TRP A 748 21.53 -42.41 7.23
N ALA A 749 20.48 -41.72 6.78
CA ALA A 749 19.38 -42.27 6.01
C ALA A 749 19.10 -41.36 4.80
N GLN A 750 18.90 -41.93 3.62
CA GLN A 750 18.66 -41.20 2.37
C GLN A 750 17.57 -41.89 1.53
N ARG A 751 17.13 -41.23 0.45
CA ARG A 751 16.08 -41.75 -0.45
C ARG A 751 16.20 -41.16 -1.85
N MET A 752 15.47 -41.71 -2.81
CA MET A 752 15.24 -41.04 -4.09
C MET A 752 14.48 -39.71 -3.91
N THR A 753 14.59 -38.78 -4.87
CA THR A 753 13.83 -37.51 -4.90
C THR A 753 12.44 -37.63 -5.50
N SER A 754 12.08 -38.76 -6.13
CA SER A 754 10.74 -39.01 -6.66
C SER A 754 10.36 -40.48 -6.51
N VAL A 755 9.06 -40.76 -6.52
CA VAL A 755 8.56 -42.14 -6.66
C VAL A 755 9.01 -42.70 -8.01
N THR A 756 9.41 -43.96 -8.01
CA THR A 756 9.79 -44.67 -9.23
C THR A 756 8.53 -45.06 -9.97
N ALA A 757 8.18 -44.30 -11.02
CA ALA A 757 6.90 -44.43 -11.72
C ALA A 757 6.63 -45.84 -12.27
N THR A 758 7.66 -46.57 -12.68
CA THR A 758 7.52 -47.87 -13.37
C THR A 758 8.14 -49.02 -12.56
N SER A 759 7.37 -50.10 -12.38
CA SER A 759 7.86 -51.39 -11.88
C SER A 759 8.93 -51.98 -12.81
N GLY A 760 9.84 -52.78 -12.28
CA GLY A 760 10.99 -53.33 -13.03
C GLY A 760 12.13 -52.33 -13.23
N THR A 761 12.04 -51.11 -12.68
CA THR A 761 13.12 -50.12 -12.77
C THR A 761 14.21 -50.47 -11.76
N ARG A 762 15.47 -50.60 -12.21
CA ARG A 762 16.61 -50.65 -11.29
C ARG A 762 16.80 -49.27 -10.67
N VAL A 763 16.73 -49.21 -9.35
CA VAL A 763 16.99 -48.00 -8.56
C VAL A 763 18.26 -48.22 -7.76
N THR A 764 19.13 -47.22 -7.80
CA THR A 764 20.40 -47.19 -7.08
C THR A 764 20.34 -46.09 -6.02
N ILE A 765 20.62 -46.45 -4.78
CA ILE A 765 20.90 -45.49 -3.70
C ILE A 765 22.42 -45.50 -3.53
N ASN A 766 23.05 -44.34 -3.68
CA ASN A 766 24.49 -44.21 -3.64
C ASN A 766 24.94 -42.79 -3.32
N ASP A 767 26.20 -42.71 -2.93
CA ASP A 767 26.94 -41.49 -2.70
C ASP A 767 28.06 -41.37 -3.76
N THR A 768 28.70 -40.21 -3.84
CA THR A 768 29.92 -39.96 -4.62
C THR A 768 31.14 -39.70 -3.73
N ALA A 769 30.91 -39.34 -2.45
CA ALA A 769 31.94 -39.15 -1.44
C ALA A 769 31.35 -39.35 -0.03
N PRO A 770 32.17 -39.71 0.98
CA PRO A 770 33.58 -40.07 0.86
C PRO A 770 33.75 -41.44 0.17
N SER A 771 34.98 -41.75 -0.24
CA SER A 771 35.30 -42.98 -0.99
C SER A 771 36.47 -43.76 -0.38
N GLY A 772 36.98 -43.35 0.78
CA GLY A 772 38.07 -44.05 1.48
C GLY A 772 37.58 -45.20 2.36
N ASP A 773 36.29 -45.20 2.70
CA ASP A 773 35.83 -45.73 3.98
C ASP A 773 35.00 -47.03 3.89
N ARG A 774 34.92 -47.73 5.03
CA ARG A 774 34.09 -48.92 5.25
C ARG A 774 32.65 -48.52 5.55
N TYR A 775 31.73 -48.96 4.69
CA TYR A 775 30.30 -48.71 4.88
C TYR A 775 29.45 -49.98 4.91
N ASN A 776 28.32 -49.91 5.64
CA ASN A 776 27.13 -50.71 5.38
C ASN A 776 26.02 -49.79 4.84
N LEU A 777 25.20 -50.29 3.92
CA LEU A 777 24.04 -49.59 3.38
C LEU A 777 22.90 -50.60 3.14
N THR A 778 21.77 -50.44 3.83
CA THR A 778 20.55 -51.24 3.64
C THR A 778 19.51 -50.41 2.91
N ILE A 779 18.82 -50.98 1.92
CA ILE A 779 17.77 -50.27 1.16
C ILE A 779 16.47 -51.08 1.05
N CYS A 780 15.33 -50.39 0.93
CA CYS A 780 14.02 -50.99 0.69
C CYS A 780 13.14 -50.16 -0.25
N GLU A 781 12.24 -50.86 -0.93
CA GLU A 781 11.15 -50.29 -1.71
C GLU A 781 9.88 -50.20 -0.85
N VAL A 782 9.16 -49.08 -0.94
CA VAL A 782 7.85 -48.87 -0.29
C VAL A 782 6.75 -48.80 -1.35
N LEU A 783 5.71 -49.63 -1.20
CA LEU A 783 4.67 -49.85 -2.20
C LEU A 783 3.40 -49.03 -1.94
N PRO A 784 2.80 -48.39 -2.97
CA PRO A 784 1.52 -47.72 -2.86
C PRO A 784 0.37 -48.73 -2.77
N ALA A 785 -0.76 -48.31 -2.21
CA ALA A 785 -1.98 -49.12 -2.15
C ALA A 785 -2.41 -49.68 -3.53
N PRO A 786 -2.92 -50.93 -3.61
CA PRO A 786 -3.34 -51.53 -4.88
C PRO A 786 -4.43 -50.68 -5.56
N GLY A 787 -4.22 -50.35 -6.83
CA GLY A 787 -5.16 -49.51 -7.59
C GLY A 787 -4.96 -48.00 -7.46
N ALA A 788 -3.95 -47.52 -6.72
CA ALA A 788 -3.54 -46.12 -6.76
C ALA A 788 -3.16 -45.71 -8.19
N THR A 789 -3.86 -44.74 -8.76
CA THR A 789 -3.62 -44.27 -10.14
C THR A 789 -2.29 -43.52 -10.23
N SER A 790 -1.61 -43.65 -11.37
CA SER A 790 -0.33 -42.97 -11.62
C SER A 790 -0.50 -41.45 -11.51
N PRO A 791 0.44 -40.73 -10.86
CA PRO A 791 0.54 -39.30 -11.05
C PRO A 791 0.97 -39.04 -12.49
N THR A 792 0.07 -38.44 -13.27
CA THR A 792 0.45 -37.68 -14.47
C THR A 792 1.62 -36.76 -14.12
N PRO A 793 2.64 -36.55 -14.97
CA PRO A 793 3.81 -35.73 -14.65
C PRO A 793 3.50 -34.22 -14.63
N THR A 794 2.63 -33.83 -13.68
CA THR A 794 2.49 -32.50 -13.13
C THR A 794 3.17 -32.55 -11.77
N PRO A 795 4.17 -31.72 -11.47
CA PRO A 795 4.99 -31.89 -10.27
C PRO A 795 4.20 -31.60 -8.99
N THR A 796 3.82 -32.65 -8.26
CA THR A 796 3.30 -32.58 -6.89
C THR A 796 4.25 -33.30 -5.92
N PRO A 797 4.38 -32.85 -4.66
CA PRO A 797 5.68 -32.88 -4.00
C PRO A 797 6.07 -34.23 -3.36
N MET A 798 7.38 -34.38 -3.14
CA MET A 798 7.97 -35.14 -2.02
C MET A 798 7.28 -34.81 -0.66
N PRO A 799 7.65 -35.44 0.47
CA PRO A 799 7.62 -34.69 1.73
C PRO A 799 8.47 -33.46 1.44
N THR A 800 7.81 -32.32 1.27
CA THR A 800 8.47 -31.11 0.80
C THR A 800 9.68 -30.93 1.70
N PRO A 801 10.93 -30.97 1.20
CA PRO A 801 12.09 -30.66 2.03
C PRO A 801 11.79 -29.25 2.52
N VAL A 802 11.39 -29.13 3.80
CA VAL A 802 10.35 -28.17 4.16
C VAL A 802 10.90 -26.81 3.79
N PRO A 803 10.37 -26.13 2.75
CA PRO A 803 11.24 -25.23 2.02
C PRO A 803 11.70 -24.15 2.98
N PRO A 804 13.02 -23.94 3.15
CA PRO A 804 13.54 -23.02 4.13
C PRO A 804 12.81 -21.68 3.96
N THR A 805 12.12 -21.20 4.99
CA THR A 805 11.24 -20.05 4.83
C THR A 805 12.09 -18.81 4.75
N VAL A 806 11.96 -18.05 3.65
CA VAL A 806 12.67 -16.79 3.49
C VAL A 806 11.72 -15.64 3.24
N THR A 807 11.90 -14.57 4.00
CA THR A 807 11.24 -13.29 3.80
C THR A 807 12.29 -12.21 3.72
N VAL A 808 12.21 -11.35 2.71
CA VAL A 808 12.96 -10.09 2.72
C VAL A 808 12.38 -9.24 3.86
N THR A 809 13.20 -8.96 4.87
CA THR A 809 12.80 -8.22 6.08
C THR A 809 13.17 -6.74 6.00
N SER A 810 14.10 -6.39 5.12
CA SER A 810 14.36 -5.02 4.69
C SER A 810 14.86 -5.04 3.24
N PRO A 811 14.42 -4.14 2.36
CA PRO A 811 13.43 -3.08 2.60
C PRO A 811 12.02 -3.62 2.85
N ALA A 812 11.09 -2.79 3.31
CA ALA A 812 9.67 -3.14 3.33
C ALA A 812 9.09 -3.00 1.91
N SER A 813 8.02 -3.75 1.57
CA SER A 813 7.37 -3.57 0.26
C SER A 813 6.73 -2.19 0.16
N GLY A 814 6.94 -1.52 -0.98
CA GLY A 814 6.60 -0.11 -1.17
C GLY A 814 7.66 0.88 -0.67
N THR A 815 8.81 0.44 -0.14
CA THR A 815 9.88 1.37 0.25
C THR A 815 10.39 2.10 -0.99
N THR A 816 10.44 3.43 -0.90
CA THR A 816 11.02 4.29 -1.92
C THR A 816 12.45 4.67 -1.58
N TYR A 817 13.31 4.66 -2.59
CA TYR A 817 14.68 5.18 -2.55
C TYR A 817 14.86 6.22 -3.67
N THR A 818 16.05 6.80 -3.77
CA THR A 818 16.40 7.78 -4.80
C THR A 818 17.74 7.38 -5.43
N SER A 819 17.84 7.34 -6.76
CA SER A 819 19.07 6.86 -7.42
C SER A 819 20.20 7.91 -7.41
N PRO A 820 21.49 7.50 -7.29
CA PRO A 820 21.98 6.14 -7.08
C PRO A 820 21.72 5.69 -5.64
N ALA A 821 20.88 4.67 -5.46
CA ALA A 821 20.55 4.20 -4.12
C ALA A 821 21.59 3.20 -3.63
N SER A 822 21.86 3.24 -2.32
CA SER A 822 22.52 2.16 -1.58
C SER A 822 21.54 1.66 -0.54
N MET A 823 21.14 0.39 -0.63
CA MET A 823 20.19 -0.24 0.28
C MET A 823 20.71 -1.59 0.77
N THR A 824 20.53 -1.89 2.05
CA THR A 824 20.77 -3.23 2.58
C THR A 824 19.53 -4.08 2.31
N VAL A 825 19.65 -5.09 1.45
CA VAL A 825 18.63 -6.12 1.31
C VAL A 825 18.94 -7.21 2.34
N ALA A 826 18.07 -7.33 3.34
CA ALA A 826 18.18 -8.29 4.42
C ALA A 826 17.04 -9.30 4.34
N ALA A 827 17.32 -10.55 4.71
CA ALA A 827 16.31 -11.59 4.76
C ALA A 827 16.36 -12.38 6.07
N SER A 828 15.20 -12.67 6.63
CA SER A 828 15.07 -13.75 7.60
C SER A 828 14.93 -15.05 6.82
N ALA A 829 15.87 -15.96 7.03
CA ALA A 829 15.84 -17.30 6.47
C ALA A 829 15.85 -18.31 7.61
N THR A 830 14.78 -19.12 7.70
CA THR A 830 14.63 -20.17 8.71
C THR A 830 14.70 -21.51 8.02
N ALA A 831 15.64 -22.36 8.43
CA ALA A 831 15.67 -23.74 7.99
C ALA A 831 14.48 -24.48 8.61
N ASN A 832 13.72 -25.21 7.80
CA ASN A 832 12.60 -26.03 8.29
C ASN A 832 12.92 -27.51 8.08
N GLY A 833 12.16 -28.40 8.72
CA GLY A 833 12.31 -29.84 8.54
C GLY A 833 13.65 -30.43 9.04
N GLY A 834 14.39 -29.70 9.89
CA GLY A 834 15.68 -30.14 10.45
C GLY A 834 16.91 -29.78 9.62
N ALA A 835 16.76 -29.09 8.49
CA ALA A 835 17.89 -28.60 7.71
C ALA A 835 18.66 -27.47 8.43
N THR A 836 19.78 -27.02 7.85
CA THR A 836 20.46 -25.77 8.19
C THR A 836 20.59 -24.90 6.94
N ILE A 837 20.60 -23.57 7.08
CA ILE A 837 20.74 -22.69 5.92
C ILE A 837 22.19 -22.69 5.43
N ALA A 838 22.41 -23.09 4.18
CA ALA A 838 23.72 -23.07 3.54
C ALA A 838 24.04 -21.67 2.99
N LYS A 839 23.06 -20.99 2.39
CA LYS A 839 23.18 -19.61 1.90
C LYS A 839 21.84 -18.92 1.63
N VAL A 840 21.88 -17.60 1.47
CA VAL A 840 20.81 -16.78 0.91
C VAL A 840 21.38 -15.95 -0.24
N ASP A 841 20.94 -16.23 -1.47
CA ASP A 841 21.22 -15.42 -2.66
C ASP A 841 20.17 -14.31 -2.78
N PHE A 842 20.58 -13.08 -3.04
CA PHE A 842 19.69 -11.93 -3.20
C PHE A 842 19.60 -11.50 -4.67
N PHE A 843 18.42 -11.08 -5.12
CA PHE A 843 18.13 -10.70 -6.50
C PHE A 843 17.33 -9.40 -6.58
N ALA A 844 17.60 -8.63 -7.64
CA ALA A 844 16.74 -7.55 -8.14
C ALA A 844 16.19 -7.95 -9.51
N GLY A 845 14.91 -8.28 -9.58
CA GLY A 845 14.30 -8.97 -10.72
C GLY A 845 14.95 -10.33 -10.94
N THR A 846 15.52 -10.55 -12.13
CA THR A 846 16.29 -11.77 -12.45
C THR A 846 17.79 -11.65 -12.16
N SER A 847 18.30 -10.46 -11.86
CA SER A 847 19.73 -10.21 -11.67
C SER A 847 20.14 -10.49 -10.23
N ALA A 848 21.17 -11.32 -10.04
CA ALA A 848 21.76 -11.56 -8.72
C ALA A 848 22.51 -10.30 -8.25
N ILE A 849 22.28 -9.89 -7.00
CA ILE A 849 22.90 -8.72 -6.37
C ILE A 849 23.91 -9.10 -5.27
N GLY A 850 23.92 -10.36 -4.83
CA GLY A 850 24.95 -10.95 -3.98
C GLY A 850 24.43 -12.19 -3.24
N SER A 851 25.26 -12.76 -2.36
CA SER A 851 24.92 -13.96 -1.58
C SER A 851 25.56 -13.90 -0.20
N ASP A 852 24.85 -14.32 0.83
CA ASP A 852 25.34 -14.39 2.21
C ASP A 852 25.17 -15.82 2.77
N THR A 853 26.20 -16.35 3.43
CA THR A 853 26.20 -17.69 4.04
C THR A 853 26.02 -17.66 5.56
N THR A 854 25.97 -16.48 6.18
CA THR A 854 26.00 -16.35 7.65
C THR A 854 24.80 -15.54 8.15
N ALA A 855 24.03 -16.09 9.09
CA ALA A 855 22.94 -15.34 9.71
C ALA A 855 23.49 -14.22 10.63
N PRO A 856 22.90 -13.01 10.66
CA PRO A 856 21.71 -12.57 9.91
C PRO A 856 22.00 -12.18 8.46
N TYR A 857 21.33 -12.84 7.52
CA TYR A 857 21.61 -12.72 6.08
C TYR A 857 21.31 -11.33 5.53
N SER A 858 22.32 -10.68 4.94
CA SER A 858 22.11 -9.41 4.22
C SER A 858 23.18 -9.11 3.16
N ILE A 859 22.79 -8.35 2.14
CA ILE A 859 23.70 -7.79 1.14
C ILE A 859 23.55 -6.27 1.06
N ALA A 860 24.67 -5.56 0.88
CA ALA A 860 24.65 -4.16 0.51
C ALA A 860 24.55 -4.04 -1.02
N TRP A 861 23.40 -3.55 -1.51
CA TRP A 861 23.17 -3.32 -2.93
C TRP A 861 23.28 -1.82 -3.23
N SER A 862 24.36 -1.43 -3.91
CA SER A 862 24.77 -0.04 -4.12
C SER A 862 24.77 0.36 -5.59
N GLY A 863 24.74 1.68 -5.84
CA GLY A 863 24.74 2.23 -7.20
C GLY A 863 23.45 1.99 -7.98
N VAL A 864 22.34 1.72 -7.28
CA VAL A 864 21.08 1.31 -7.91
C VAL A 864 20.45 2.49 -8.66
N ALA A 865 20.28 2.34 -9.97
CA ALA A 865 19.71 3.34 -10.86
C ALA A 865 18.20 3.55 -10.61
N ALA A 866 17.61 4.57 -11.24
CA ALA A 866 16.17 4.80 -11.21
C ALA A 866 15.40 3.59 -11.80
N GLY A 867 14.36 3.14 -11.09
CA GLY A 867 13.50 2.03 -11.52
C GLY A 867 12.71 1.42 -10.36
N THR A 868 11.65 0.70 -10.71
CA THR A 868 10.95 -0.18 -9.78
C THR A 868 11.61 -1.55 -9.81
N TYR A 869 12.16 -1.99 -8.68
CA TYR A 869 12.87 -3.25 -8.55
C TYR A 869 12.09 -4.22 -7.67
N SER A 870 11.93 -5.44 -8.18
CA SER A 870 11.36 -6.55 -7.43
C SER A 870 12.49 -7.27 -6.70
N LEU A 871 12.64 -6.99 -5.41
CA LEU A 871 13.65 -7.63 -4.57
C LEU A 871 13.16 -9.01 -4.11
N THR A 872 13.98 -10.03 -4.32
CA THR A 872 13.72 -11.37 -3.76
C THR A 872 14.99 -11.92 -3.12
N ALA A 873 14.82 -12.71 -2.07
CA ALA A 873 15.86 -13.55 -1.52
C ALA A 873 15.55 -15.01 -1.87
N VAL A 874 16.55 -15.76 -2.31
CA VAL A 874 16.50 -17.21 -2.51
C VAL A 874 17.40 -17.85 -1.46
N VAL A 875 16.78 -18.41 -0.44
CA VAL A 875 17.51 -19.26 0.51
C VAL A 875 17.79 -20.62 -0.13
N THR A 876 18.94 -21.21 0.20
CA THR A 876 19.31 -22.61 -0.07
C THR A 876 19.69 -23.23 1.27
N ASP A 877 19.09 -24.36 1.64
CA ASP A 877 19.54 -25.15 2.80
C ASP A 877 20.71 -26.10 2.45
N ASN A 878 21.27 -26.75 3.46
CA ASN A 878 22.33 -27.75 3.33
C ASN A 878 21.88 -29.03 2.60
N LEU A 879 20.58 -29.19 2.34
CA LEU A 879 20.00 -30.29 1.57
C LEU A 879 19.73 -29.89 0.11
N GLY A 880 20.09 -28.66 -0.28
CA GLY A 880 19.92 -28.11 -1.62
C GLY A 880 18.49 -27.65 -1.93
N ALA A 881 17.58 -27.65 -0.96
CA ALA A 881 16.23 -27.13 -1.16
C ALA A 881 16.25 -25.60 -1.13
N THR A 882 15.58 -25.00 -2.12
CA THR A 882 15.55 -23.55 -2.29
C THR A 882 14.15 -22.99 -2.18
N THR A 883 14.01 -21.87 -1.48
CA THR A 883 12.77 -21.07 -1.46
C THR A 883 13.09 -19.66 -1.92
N ARG A 884 12.28 -19.10 -2.81
CA ARG A 884 12.30 -17.67 -3.12
C ARG A 884 11.25 -16.96 -2.27
N SER A 885 11.61 -15.81 -1.70
CA SER A 885 10.68 -14.97 -0.95
C SER A 885 9.56 -14.45 -1.84
N ALA A 886 8.46 -14.01 -1.24
CA ALA A 886 7.58 -13.06 -1.91
C ALA A 886 8.41 -11.83 -2.38
N PRO A 887 8.09 -11.25 -3.54
CA PRO A 887 8.78 -10.06 -4.02
C PRO A 887 8.45 -8.86 -3.13
N VAL A 888 9.50 -8.20 -2.63
CA VAL A 888 9.43 -6.87 -2.04
C VAL A 888 9.64 -5.88 -3.18
N THR A 889 8.61 -5.15 -3.56
CA THR A 889 8.74 -4.09 -4.56
C THR A 889 9.34 -2.86 -3.90
N VAL A 890 10.46 -2.38 -4.40
CA VAL A 890 11.00 -1.06 -4.05
C VAL A 890 11.04 -0.17 -5.26
N THR A 891 10.66 1.10 -5.09
CA THR A 891 10.78 2.08 -6.16
C THR A 891 12.00 2.94 -5.86
N VAL A 892 13.10 2.71 -6.56
CA VAL A 892 14.17 3.70 -6.63
C VAL A 892 13.67 4.76 -7.59
N ASN A 893 13.13 5.85 -7.07
CA ASN A 893 12.82 7.00 -7.89
C ASN A 893 14.11 7.47 -8.58
N ALA A 894 13.98 8.02 -9.78
CA ALA A 894 15.00 8.95 -10.22
C ALA A 894 15.18 10.02 -9.13
N PRO A 895 16.38 10.62 -8.96
CA PRO A 895 16.46 11.91 -8.28
C PRO A 895 15.38 12.77 -8.90
N ALA A 896 14.51 13.32 -8.05
CA ALA A 896 13.40 14.14 -8.51
C ALA A 896 13.96 15.09 -9.56
N PRO A 897 13.34 15.21 -10.75
CA PRO A 897 13.81 16.17 -11.74
C PRO A 897 13.98 17.47 -10.99
N ALA A 898 15.20 18.05 -11.04
CA ALA A 898 15.45 19.34 -10.42
C ALA A 898 14.27 20.23 -10.83
N PRO A 899 13.52 20.80 -9.84
CA PRO A 899 12.16 21.25 -10.08
C PRO A 899 12.18 22.13 -11.32
N PRO A 900 11.19 21.96 -12.23
CA PRO A 900 11.23 22.61 -13.53
C PRO A 900 11.60 24.06 -13.31
N PRO A 901 12.66 24.57 -13.97
CA PRO A 901 13.18 25.89 -13.68
C PRO A 901 11.99 26.85 -13.70
N PRO A 902 11.86 27.72 -12.68
CA PRO A 902 10.62 28.46 -12.44
C PRO A 902 10.18 29.13 -13.73
N PRO A 903 8.85 29.19 -13.99
CA PRO A 903 8.30 29.64 -15.27
C PRO A 903 9.03 30.91 -15.71
N PRO A 904 9.56 30.98 -16.96
CA PRO A 904 10.47 32.05 -17.38
C PRO A 904 9.90 33.44 -17.07
N GLY A 905 10.37 34.04 -15.97
CA GLY A 905 9.70 35.19 -15.35
C GLY A 905 10.16 35.54 -13.92
N THR A 906 10.42 34.56 -13.05
CA THR A 906 10.91 34.84 -11.67
C THR A 906 12.06 33.92 -11.26
N THR A 907 13.25 34.48 -11.06
CA THR A 907 14.38 33.75 -10.47
C THR A 907 14.18 33.57 -8.96
N PRO A 908 14.64 32.47 -8.33
CA PRO A 908 14.50 32.28 -6.87
C PRO A 908 15.10 33.43 -6.04
N SER A 909 16.09 34.14 -6.61
CA SER A 909 16.68 35.37 -6.06
C SER A 909 15.68 36.53 -5.85
N THR A 910 14.45 36.47 -6.38
CA THR A 910 13.39 37.46 -6.11
C THR A 910 12.41 37.04 -5.01
N ALA A 911 12.55 35.85 -4.42
CA ALA A 911 11.74 35.42 -3.28
C ALA A 911 11.93 36.37 -2.08
N PRO A 912 10.93 36.50 -1.18
CA PRO A 912 11.01 37.40 -0.03
C PRO A 912 12.09 36.95 0.97
N LEU A 913 12.60 37.93 1.71
CA LEU A 913 13.49 37.73 2.85
C LEU A 913 12.66 37.65 4.14
N VAL A 914 12.86 36.60 4.92
CA VAL A 914 12.32 36.47 6.28
C VAL A 914 12.83 37.61 7.15
N GLN A 915 11.93 38.28 7.86
CA GLN A 915 12.26 39.32 8.83
C GLN A 915 11.91 38.85 10.25
N GLN A 916 12.32 39.59 11.28
CA GLN A 916 11.91 39.29 12.65
C GLN A 916 10.37 39.20 12.79
N ALA A 917 9.63 40.10 12.12
CA ALA A 917 8.18 40.12 12.12
C ALA A 917 7.52 38.92 11.37
N SER A 918 8.28 38.17 10.57
CA SER A 918 7.81 36.94 9.93
C SER A 918 7.67 35.77 10.93
N LEU A 919 8.23 35.87 12.13
CA LEU A 919 8.18 34.81 13.14
C LEU A 919 7.06 35.10 14.16
N GLN A 920 5.91 34.44 13.99
CA GLN A 920 4.77 34.57 14.90
C GLN A 920 4.78 33.46 15.94
N TYR A 921 4.84 33.81 17.23
CA TYR A 921 4.83 32.83 18.32
C TYR A 921 3.45 32.15 18.43
N LEU A 922 3.44 30.81 18.45
CA LEU A 922 2.22 30.00 18.55
C LEU A 922 1.98 29.39 19.94
N GLY A 923 2.95 29.49 20.85
CA GLY A 923 2.94 28.81 22.15
C GLY A 923 4.10 27.83 22.31
N SER A 924 4.00 26.96 23.29
CA SER A 924 5.11 26.09 23.71
C SER A 924 4.65 24.74 24.26
N PHE A 925 5.55 23.79 24.35
CA PHE A 925 5.33 22.51 25.03
C PHE A 925 6.58 22.02 25.77
N ALA A 926 6.37 21.38 26.91
CA ALA A 926 7.44 20.83 27.75
C ALA A 926 7.87 19.44 27.27
N VAL A 927 9.14 19.08 27.50
CA VAL A 927 9.63 17.70 27.31
C VAL A 927 9.18 16.78 28.46
N PRO A 928 9.11 15.45 28.28
CA PRO A 928 8.81 14.50 29.34
C PRO A 928 9.67 14.69 30.61
N GLY A 929 9.02 14.65 31.78
CA GLY A 929 9.71 14.70 33.08
C GLY A 929 10.31 13.36 33.54
N THR A 930 10.07 12.27 32.81
CA THR A 930 10.65 10.95 33.06
C THR A 930 12.02 10.82 32.39
N THR A 931 12.88 9.92 32.87
CA THR A 931 14.23 9.76 32.31
C THR A 931 14.28 9.00 30.97
N LEU A 932 13.16 8.45 30.51
CA LEU A 932 13.02 7.72 29.23
C LEU A 932 14.12 6.68 28.96
N GLY A 933 14.52 5.90 29.98
CA GLY A 933 15.56 4.87 29.83
C GLY A 933 17.01 5.38 29.83
N SER A 934 17.21 6.67 30.13
CA SER A 934 18.50 7.25 30.50
C SER A 934 18.59 7.51 32.01
N THR A 935 19.73 8.02 32.47
CA THR A 935 20.01 8.35 33.87
C THR A 935 19.41 9.71 34.24
N TYR A 936 19.59 10.72 33.38
CA TYR A 936 19.26 12.10 33.67
C TYR A 936 18.07 12.65 32.85
N GLY A 937 17.61 11.93 31.82
CA GLY A 937 16.52 12.38 30.97
C GLY A 937 16.89 13.62 30.16
N PHE A 938 16.02 14.64 30.22
CA PHE A 938 16.27 15.97 29.67
C PHE A 938 16.69 16.99 30.76
N ASN A 939 16.96 16.56 31.99
CA ASN A 939 17.51 17.45 33.01
C ASN A 939 18.89 17.96 32.56
N ALA A 940 19.25 19.21 32.89
CA ALA A 940 20.50 19.85 32.51
C ALA A 940 20.89 19.61 31.02
N ALA A 941 19.87 19.58 30.16
CA ALA A 941 19.99 19.61 28.71
C ALA A 941 21.01 20.68 28.28
N GLY A 942 22.04 20.28 27.53
CA GLY A 942 23.04 21.14 26.87
C GLY A 942 23.68 22.24 27.73
N THR A 943 24.06 21.93 28.97
CA THR A 943 24.71 22.89 29.89
C THR A 943 26.24 22.74 29.85
N GLY A 944 26.99 23.84 30.02
CA GLY A 944 28.45 23.83 30.10
C GLY A 944 29.19 23.66 28.76
N GLY A 945 28.64 24.14 27.64
CA GLY A 945 29.30 24.19 26.33
C GLY A 945 29.41 22.84 25.57
N LEU A 946 29.06 21.72 26.21
CA LEU A 946 29.27 20.35 25.74
C LEU A 946 28.26 19.83 24.68
N GLY A 947 27.63 20.70 23.87
CA GLY A 947 26.92 20.24 22.66
C GLY A 947 25.68 21.00 22.22
N THR A 948 25.36 20.81 20.94
CA THR A 948 24.07 21.16 20.31
C THR A 948 23.09 20.01 20.48
N TYR A 949 21.79 20.29 20.50
CA TYR A 949 20.80 19.36 21.05
C TYR A 949 20.16 18.39 20.05
N ALA A 950 20.87 18.05 18.97
CA ALA A 950 20.52 17.03 17.98
C ALA A 950 19.03 17.04 17.58
N MET A 951 18.55 18.17 17.08
CA MET A 951 17.12 18.43 16.90
C MET A 951 16.71 18.39 15.42
N ALA A 952 15.72 17.57 15.07
CA ALA A 952 15.22 17.44 13.69
C ALA A 952 13.72 17.13 13.64
N PHE A 953 13.02 17.58 12.60
CA PHE A 953 11.60 17.27 12.39
C PHE A 953 11.44 15.95 11.62
N ASN A 954 10.51 15.09 12.05
CA ASN A 954 10.15 13.87 11.33
C ASN A 954 8.81 14.05 10.59
N PRO A 955 8.81 14.28 9.26
CA PRO A 955 7.58 14.51 8.50
C PRO A 955 6.68 13.27 8.43
N ALA A 956 7.22 12.05 8.57
CA ALA A 956 6.44 10.82 8.49
C ALA A 956 5.54 10.59 9.71
N ARG A 957 5.93 11.13 10.88
CA ARG A 957 5.19 10.99 12.15
C ARG A 957 4.70 12.32 12.74
N LYS A 958 5.07 13.47 12.14
CA LYS A 958 4.81 14.83 12.65
C LYS A 958 5.28 15.01 14.10
N SER A 959 6.52 14.60 14.32
CA SER A 959 7.23 14.52 15.60
C SER A 959 8.58 15.23 15.51
N ILE A 960 9.25 15.41 16.64
CA ILE A 960 10.64 15.90 16.67
C ILE A 960 11.58 14.84 17.26
N PHE A 961 12.75 14.67 16.65
CA PHE A 961 13.92 14.11 17.31
C PHE A 961 14.56 15.20 18.18
N LEU A 962 15.01 14.82 19.37
CA LEU A 962 15.59 15.73 20.35
C LEU A 962 16.65 15.00 21.19
N GLY A 963 17.80 15.64 21.43
CA GLY A 963 18.82 15.15 22.34
C GLY A 963 18.35 14.99 23.80
N GLY A 964 19.10 14.24 24.60
CA GLY A 964 18.96 14.11 26.06
C GLY A 964 20.08 14.80 26.82
N HIS A 965 20.30 14.47 28.09
CA HIS A 965 21.40 15.03 28.89
C HIS A 965 22.77 14.83 28.19
N PRO A 966 23.62 15.88 28.07
CA PRO A 966 24.85 15.83 27.27
C PRO A 966 25.85 14.75 27.71
N TYR A 967 25.97 14.43 29.00
CA TYR A 967 26.83 13.31 29.45
C TYR A 967 26.42 11.92 28.94
N GLU A 968 25.18 11.73 28.47
CA GLU A 968 24.72 10.42 27.99
C GLU A 968 24.67 10.32 26.45
N GLN A 969 24.73 11.45 25.73
CA GLN A 969 24.74 11.50 24.26
C GLN A 969 23.62 10.67 23.61
N ARG A 970 22.40 10.84 24.10
CA ARG A 970 21.19 10.11 23.67
C ARG A 970 20.25 11.01 22.87
N VAL A 971 19.41 10.40 22.04
CA VAL A 971 18.31 11.07 21.31
C VAL A 971 17.01 10.31 21.56
N ALA A 972 15.90 11.04 21.63
CA ALA A 972 14.53 10.53 21.72
C ALA A 972 13.70 11.06 20.56
N GLU A 973 12.53 10.46 20.32
CA GLU A 973 11.50 11.02 19.43
C GLU A 973 10.28 11.40 20.26
N LEU A 974 9.82 12.65 20.14
CA LEU A 974 8.69 13.21 20.88
C LEU A 974 7.54 13.57 19.94
N ALA A 975 6.33 13.14 20.30
CA ALA A 975 5.08 13.58 19.68
C ALA A 975 4.80 15.04 20.04
N ILE A 976 4.46 15.84 19.03
CA ILE A 976 4.13 17.25 19.19
C ILE A 976 2.68 17.34 19.71
N PRO A 977 2.41 18.01 20.85
CA PRO A 977 1.05 18.17 21.35
C PRO A 977 0.12 18.90 20.37
N ALA A 978 -1.16 18.51 20.35
CA ALA A 978 -2.15 19.07 19.44
C ALA A 978 -2.59 20.51 19.82
N SER A 979 -2.42 20.89 21.09
CA SER A 979 -2.49 22.30 21.54
C SER A 979 -1.12 22.76 22.00
N LEU A 980 -0.89 24.07 21.96
CA LEU A 980 0.30 24.75 22.47
C LEU A 980 -0.04 25.76 23.59
N THR A 981 -1.31 25.78 24.02
CA THR A 981 -1.81 26.56 25.16
C THR A 981 -1.43 25.88 26.47
N ASP A 982 -1.13 26.66 27.51
CA ASP A 982 -0.83 26.18 28.87
C ASP A 982 0.41 25.25 28.99
N THR A 983 1.25 25.18 27.95
CA THR A 983 2.51 24.41 27.93
C THR A 983 2.32 22.92 28.28
N PRO A 984 1.64 22.15 27.41
CA PRO A 984 1.43 20.73 27.67
C PRO A 984 2.76 19.96 27.55
N THR A 985 2.83 18.78 28.18
CA THR A 985 3.99 17.91 28.08
C THR A 985 3.88 17.02 26.84
N ALA A 986 4.92 17.00 26.01
CA ALA A 986 5.06 16.06 24.89
C ALA A 986 5.09 14.60 25.36
N THR A 987 4.66 13.68 24.50
CA THR A 987 4.74 12.24 24.77
C THR A 987 5.91 11.63 24.01
N ALA A 988 6.72 10.80 24.65
CA ALA A 988 7.78 10.08 23.95
C ALA A 988 7.19 9.00 23.04
N LEU A 989 7.50 9.08 21.75
CA LEU A 989 7.28 8.00 20.76
C LEU A 989 8.42 7.00 20.80
N GLN A 990 9.64 7.48 21.08
CA GLN A 990 10.84 6.66 21.26
C GLN A 990 11.65 7.20 22.45
N ASN A 991 12.17 6.28 23.26
CA ASN A 991 12.95 6.56 24.46
C ASN A 991 14.33 7.16 24.13
N LEU A 992 15.02 7.67 25.17
CA LEU A 992 16.38 8.20 25.04
C LEU A 992 17.38 7.04 24.83
N ILE A 993 17.80 6.88 23.57
CA ILE A 993 18.67 5.81 23.10
C ILE A 993 19.98 6.45 22.59
N ASP A 994 21.12 5.77 22.77
CA ASP A 994 22.36 6.13 22.08
C ASP A 994 22.14 5.93 20.57
N PRO A 995 22.06 7.01 19.77
CA PRO A 995 21.67 6.89 18.39
C PRO A 995 22.82 6.39 17.51
N LEU A 996 24.06 6.34 18.02
CA LEU A 996 25.27 5.94 17.30
C LEU A 996 25.74 4.52 17.64
N GLU A 997 25.03 3.78 18.51
CA GLU A 997 25.32 2.38 18.86
C GLU A 997 26.77 2.18 19.38
N GLY A 998 27.23 3.09 20.25
CA GLY A 998 28.58 3.09 20.82
C GLY A 998 29.68 3.59 19.88
N LYS A 999 29.35 4.04 18.66
CA LYS A 999 30.35 4.46 17.66
C LYS A 999 30.83 5.90 17.81
N LEU A 1000 30.38 6.66 18.82
CA LEU A 1000 30.69 8.08 18.97
C LEU A 1000 32.21 8.35 18.99
N ASP A 1001 33.01 7.53 19.68
CA ASP A 1001 34.47 7.67 19.73
C ASP A 1001 35.17 7.49 18.37
N SER A 1002 34.51 6.82 17.41
CA SER A 1002 35.12 6.51 16.11
C SER A 1002 35.33 7.74 15.19
N ILE A 1003 34.76 8.90 15.53
CA ILE A 1003 35.02 10.16 14.80
C ILE A 1003 36.48 10.64 14.96
N ASN A 1004 37.09 10.32 16.11
CA ASN A 1004 38.49 10.59 16.42
C ASN A 1004 38.99 9.60 17.49
N PRO A 1005 39.36 8.36 17.09
CA PRO A 1005 39.65 7.26 18.03
C PRO A 1005 40.92 7.44 18.86
N THR A 1006 41.83 8.31 18.44
CA THR A 1006 43.14 8.54 19.06
C THR A 1006 43.13 9.66 20.09
N ASP A 1007 42.04 10.43 20.15
CA ASP A 1007 41.89 11.59 21.03
C ASP A 1007 41.14 11.20 22.32
N PRO A 1008 41.73 11.37 23.52
CA PRO A 1008 41.10 11.01 24.79
C PRO A 1008 40.02 12.01 25.27
N ASN A 1009 39.81 13.13 24.59
CA ASN A 1009 38.82 14.14 25.00
C ASN A 1009 37.38 13.69 24.74
N SER A 1010 36.41 14.27 25.47
CA SER A 1010 34.99 13.95 25.31
C SER A 1010 34.49 14.21 23.90
N LYS A 1011 33.66 13.29 23.39
CA LYS A 1011 32.99 13.40 22.09
C LYS A 1011 31.52 13.75 22.29
N VAL A 1012 30.94 14.44 21.31
CA VAL A 1012 29.66 15.13 21.43
C VAL A 1012 28.85 14.96 20.15
N ILE A 1013 27.56 14.63 20.28
CA ILE A 1013 26.60 14.69 19.17
C ILE A 1013 26.28 16.15 18.89
N GLY A 1014 26.34 16.51 17.61
CA GLY A 1014 26.12 17.87 17.13
C GLY A 1014 24.80 18.03 16.39
N SER A 1015 24.84 17.86 15.07
CA SER A 1015 23.70 18.02 14.16
C SER A 1015 22.71 16.84 14.22
N ALA A 1016 21.47 17.08 13.79
CA ALA A 1016 20.54 16.04 13.36
C ALA A 1016 19.79 16.48 12.11
N LEU A 1017 19.52 15.57 11.18
CA LEU A 1017 18.77 15.84 9.96
C LEU A 1017 17.94 14.62 9.54
N VAL A 1018 16.67 14.80 9.21
CA VAL A 1018 15.84 13.76 8.60
C VAL A 1018 15.82 13.96 7.08
N TYR A 1019 16.28 12.94 6.34
CA TYR A 1019 16.28 12.93 4.87
C TYR A 1019 16.09 11.51 4.35
N ASN A 1020 15.32 11.32 3.26
CA ASN A 1020 15.01 10.01 2.66
C ASN A 1020 14.66 8.89 3.68
N ASN A 1021 13.86 9.22 4.70
CA ASN A 1021 13.46 8.31 5.78
C ASN A 1021 14.65 7.68 6.57
N GLN A 1022 15.76 8.42 6.67
CA GLN A 1022 16.89 8.17 7.55
C GLN A 1022 17.14 9.39 8.45
N LEU A 1023 17.74 9.15 9.61
CA LEU A 1023 18.24 10.17 10.53
C LEU A 1023 19.77 10.24 10.35
N PHE A 1024 20.26 11.41 9.95
CA PHE A 1024 21.67 11.74 9.86
C PHE A 1024 22.06 12.52 11.11
N ILE A 1025 23.27 12.26 11.60
CA ILE A 1025 23.76 12.77 12.88
C ILE A 1025 25.23 13.13 12.72
N GLY A 1026 25.55 14.42 12.87
CA GLY A 1026 26.90 14.92 13.00
C GLY A 1026 27.40 14.76 14.44
N ALA A 1027 28.70 14.53 14.61
CA ALA A 1027 29.34 14.50 15.91
C ALA A 1027 30.76 15.08 15.85
N PHE A 1028 31.22 15.62 16.98
CA PHE A 1028 32.49 16.33 17.09
C PHE A 1028 33.26 15.99 18.36
N SER A 1029 34.59 16.11 18.30
CA SER A 1029 35.41 16.12 19.53
C SER A 1029 35.35 17.49 20.18
N TYR A 1030 35.05 17.51 21.48
CA TYR A 1030 34.90 18.75 22.23
C TYR A 1030 36.20 19.56 22.28
N TYR A 1031 37.35 18.88 22.40
CA TYR A 1031 38.67 19.51 22.49
C TYR A 1031 39.70 18.73 21.66
N ASP A 1032 39.83 19.09 20.38
CA ASP A 1032 40.83 18.50 19.48
C ASP A 1032 41.88 19.55 19.07
N GLY A 1033 42.73 19.93 20.02
CA GLY A 1033 43.84 20.86 19.77
C GLY A 1033 44.89 20.35 18.77
N ALA A 1034 44.84 19.07 18.42
CA ALA A 1034 45.76 18.42 17.48
C ALA A 1034 45.20 18.32 16.05
N ALA A 1035 43.96 18.74 15.80
CA ALA A 1035 43.25 18.62 14.52
C ALA A 1035 43.23 17.18 13.95
N THR A 1036 43.01 16.21 14.84
CA THR A 1036 43.04 14.76 14.56
C THR A 1036 41.69 14.20 14.10
N GLN A 1037 40.57 14.88 14.36
CA GLN A 1037 39.26 14.52 13.86
C GLN A 1037 39.18 14.74 12.35
N THR A 1038 38.82 13.69 11.62
CA THR A 1038 38.73 13.73 10.14
C THR A 1038 37.33 13.40 9.61
N ARG A 1039 36.40 13.03 10.49
CA ARG A 1039 35.05 12.56 10.16
C ARG A 1039 34.04 13.06 11.20
N SER A 1040 32.76 13.09 10.86
CA SER A 1040 31.70 13.56 11.77
C SER A 1040 30.36 12.87 11.56
N GLU A 1041 30.00 12.55 10.31
CA GLU A 1041 28.61 12.27 9.98
C GLU A 1041 28.28 10.78 10.00
N PHE A 1042 27.16 10.45 10.62
CA PHE A 1042 26.56 9.12 10.65
C PHE A 1042 25.17 9.13 10.01
N SER A 1043 24.68 7.96 9.61
CA SER A 1043 23.29 7.74 9.19
C SER A 1043 22.69 6.53 9.89
N ARG A 1044 21.37 6.55 10.13
CA ARG A 1044 20.62 5.42 10.70
C ARG A 1044 19.14 5.43 10.27
N PRO A 1045 18.38 4.35 10.48
CA PRO A 1045 16.91 4.37 10.37
C PRO A 1045 16.27 5.32 11.41
N LEU A 1046 15.10 5.87 11.10
CA LEU A 1046 14.30 6.71 12.01
C LEU A 1046 13.80 5.97 13.26
N ASP A 1047 13.69 4.64 13.19
CA ASP A 1047 13.51 3.82 14.38
C ASP A 1047 14.86 3.73 15.13
N LEU A 1048 14.91 4.36 16.29
CA LEU A 1048 16.03 4.38 17.22
C LEU A 1048 16.25 3.01 17.88
N SER A 1049 15.22 2.14 17.94
CA SER A 1049 15.33 0.81 18.53
C SER A 1049 15.98 -0.24 17.60
N SER A 1050 15.98 0.01 16.29
CA SER A 1050 16.72 -0.79 15.31
C SER A 1050 18.22 -0.73 15.58
N GLN A 1051 18.84 -1.88 15.88
CA GLN A 1051 20.26 -2.03 16.19
C GLN A 1051 21.08 -2.57 15.00
N GLY A 1052 22.38 -2.25 14.98
CA GLY A 1052 23.33 -2.69 13.97
C GLY A 1052 23.13 -1.99 12.62
N LYS A 1053 22.51 -0.80 12.61
CA LYS A 1053 22.13 -0.06 11.39
C LYS A 1053 22.75 1.33 11.28
N VAL A 1054 23.58 1.74 12.24
CA VAL A 1054 24.35 2.99 12.15
C VAL A 1054 25.49 2.82 11.14
N VAL A 1055 25.51 3.64 10.09
CA VAL A 1055 26.59 3.75 9.10
C VAL A 1055 27.39 5.04 9.37
N GLY A 1056 28.69 5.01 9.11
CA GLY A 1056 29.62 6.10 9.41
C GLY A 1056 30.65 5.73 10.48
N PRO A 1057 31.49 6.68 10.91
CA PRO A 1057 31.45 8.08 10.51
C PRO A 1057 32.08 8.31 9.12
N VAL A 1058 31.62 9.36 8.44
CA VAL A 1058 32.17 9.84 7.17
C VAL A 1058 32.66 11.29 7.29
N LYS A 1059 33.56 11.69 6.39
CA LYS A 1059 33.96 13.09 6.21
C LYS A 1059 32.99 13.79 5.25
N ILE A 1060 32.60 15.04 5.52
CA ILE A 1060 31.89 15.89 4.55
C ILE A 1060 32.83 16.96 4.03
N GLY A 1061 33.08 16.98 2.72
CA GLY A 1061 33.94 17.97 2.06
C GLY A 1061 35.40 17.93 2.55
N ASP A 1062 36.10 19.05 2.37
CA ASP A 1062 37.55 19.13 2.64
C ASP A 1062 37.96 19.90 3.89
N ARG A 1063 37.03 20.59 4.53
CA ARG A 1063 37.29 21.34 5.78
C ARG A 1063 37.47 20.40 6.97
N TYR A 1064 38.03 20.97 8.06
CA TYR A 1064 38.00 20.32 9.37
C TYR A 1064 36.54 20.10 9.81
N PRO A 1065 36.18 18.96 10.43
CA PRO A 1065 34.79 18.61 10.71
C PRO A 1065 33.97 19.67 11.49
N GLY A 1066 34.62 20.49 12.33
CA GLY A 1066 34.00 21.63 13.05
C GLY A 1066 33.35 22.72 12.18
N TRP A 1067 33.30 22.53 10.87
CA TRP A 1067 32.61 23.35 9.86
C TRP A 1067 31.31 22.70 9.32
N VAL A 1068 30.98 21.48 9.77
CA VAL A 1068 29.84 20.68 9.27
C VAL A 1068 29.07 19.95 10.37
N ASP A 1069 29.64 19.79 11.56
CA ASP A 1069 29.19 18.79 12.54
C ASP A 1069 28.16 19.27 13.57
N LYS A 1070 27.83 20.57 13.66
CA LYS A 1070 27.00 21.13 14.75
C LYS A 1070 25.53 21.33 14.41
N TYR A 1071 25.20 21.64 13.17
CA TYR A 1071 23.82 21.84 12.73
C TYR A 1071 23.66 21.53 11.24
N ALA A 1072 22.45 21.15 10.84
CA ALA A 1072 22.13 20.78 9.46
C ALA A 1072 20.71 21.24 9.09
N ALA A 1073 20.46 21.43 7.79
CA ALA A 1073 19.17 21.83 7.26
C ALA A 1073 18.94 21.25 5.86
N LEU A 1074 17.69 20.98 5.51
CA LEU A 1074 17.31 20.72 4.11
C LEU A 1074 17.33 22.03 3.31
N ILE A 1075 17.75 21.94 2.05
CA ILE A 1075 17.62 23.02 1.07
C ILE A 1075 16.23 22.89 0.42
N PRO A 1076 15.39 23.93 0.39
CA PRO A 1076 14.10 23.90 -0.31
C PRO A 1076 14.28 23.53 -1.78
N PRO A 1077 13.37 22.73 -2.39
CA PRO A 1077 13.52 22.24 -3.76
C PRO A 1077 13.91 23.31 -4.78
N GLU A 1078 13.29 24.48 -4.69
CA GLU A 1078 13.54 25.65 -5.54
C GLU A 1078 14.97 26.20 -5.51
N TRP A 1079 15.77 25.85 -4.50
CA TRP A 1079 17.17 26.23 -4.35
C TRP A 1079 18.17 25.10 -4.59
N GLN A 1080 17.74 23.82 -4.55
CA GLN A 1080 18.63 22.66 -4.62
C GLN A 1080 19.50 22.64 -5.89
N ALA A 1081 18.94 23.05 -7.03
CA ALA A 1081 19.65 23.14 -8.30
C ALA A 1081 20.77 24.20 -8.28
N ALA A 1082 20.53 25.36 -7.64
CA ALA A 1082 21.49 26.46 -7.55
C ALA A 1082 22.61 26.18 -6.54
N PHE A 1083 22.31 25.48 -5.45
CA PHE A 1083 23.29 25.05 -4.46
C PHE A 1083 24.08 23.80 -4.93
N GLY A 1084 23.44 22.93 -5.72
CA GLY A 1084 24.00 21.68 -6.22
C GLY A 1084 23.96 20.56 -5.17
N GLY A 1085 22.88 20.47 -4.38
CA GLY A 1085 22.66 19.42 -3.39
C GLY A 1085 21.39 19.65 -2.55
N PRO A 1086 20.92 18.61 -1.82
CA PRO A 1086 19.67 18.63 -1.06
C PRO A 1086 19.79 19.16 0.39
N ALA A 1087 21.00 19.23 0.96
CA ALA A 1087 21.19 19.62 2.36
C ALA A 1087 22.40 20.52 2.58
N LEU A 1088 22.35 21.30 3.66
CA LEU A 1088 23.45 22.05 4.23
C LEU A 1088 23.86 21.40 5.57
N ALA A 1089 25.16 21.22 5.77
CA ALA A 1089 25.77 20.91 7.06
C ALA A 1089 26.66 22.09 7.49
N GLY A 1090 26.75 22.37 8.79
CA GLY A 1090 27.40 23.58 9.27
C GLY A 1090 27.97 23.49 10.69
N GLY A 1091 28.94 24.36 10.95
CA GLY A 1091 29.57 24.55 12.25
C GLY A 1091 30.03 25.99 12.48
N THR A 1092 30.46 26.28 13.70
CA THR A 1092 31.02 27.58 14.13
C THR A 1092 31.95 27.31 15.30
N LEU A 1093 32.67 28.34 15.77
CA LEU A 1093 33.28 28.52 17.10
C LEU A 1093 33.10 27.42 18.17
N GLY A 1094 34.17 27.11 18.90
CA GLY A 1094 34.19 26.07 19.93
C GLY A 1094 35.51 26.08 20.71
N ALA A 1095 35.84 25.01 21.43
CA ALA A 1095 36.97 25.03 22.35
C ALA A 1095 38.35 25.29 21.67
N ILE A 1096 38.48 25.03 20.37
CA ILE A 1096 39.64 25.37 19.54
C ILE A 1096 39.18 26.22 18.34
N ASN A 1097 39.05 27.54 18.55
CA ASN A 1097 38.57 28.46 17.52
C ASN A 1097 39.44 28.50 16.24
N SER A 1098 40.73 28.14 16.29
CA SER A 1098 41.60 28.15 15.10
C SER A 1098 41.25 27.07 14.05
N LEU A 1099 40.51 26.03 14.43
CA LEU A 1099 40.10 24.94 13.52
C LEU A 1099 38.68 25.11 12.97
N GLN A 1100 37.90 26.05 13.52
CA GLN A 1100 36.46 26.19 13.30
C GLN A 1100 36.16 27.50 12.54
N SER A 1101 34.94 27.65 12.04
CA SER A 1101 34.51 28.89 11.36
C SER A 1101 34.29 30.03 12.37
N TRP A 1102 34.84 31.20 12.09
CA TRP A 1102 34.68 32.43 12.90
C TRP A 1102 33.38 33.16 12.56
N GLY A 1103 32.27 32.49 12.88
CA GLY A 1103 30.92 32.79 12.41
C GLY A 1103 30.28 31.52 11.81
N PRO A 1104 28.98 31.53 11.49
CA PRO A 1104 28.30 30.36 10.97
C PRO A 1104 28.94 29.89 9.65
N SER A 1105 28.89 28.59 9.40
CA SER A 1105 29.30 28.01 8.13
C SER A 1105 28.22 27.11 7.56
N ALA A 1106 28.22 26.95 6.24
CA ALA A 1106 27.29 26.09 5.53
C ALA A 1106 28.00 25.45 4.35
N THR A 1107 28.04 24.12 4.34
CA THR A 1107 28.60 23.28 3.29
C THR A 1107 27.46 22.47 2.69
N VAL A 1108 27.21 22.63 1.39
CA VAL A 1108 26.23 21.81 0.67
C VAL A 1108 26.79 20.41 0.45
N PHE A 1109 25.98 19.39 0.75
CA PHE A 1109 26.29 17.97 0.58
C PHE A 1109 25.02 17.18 0.28
N ASP A 1110 25.18 15.91 -0.12
CA ASP A 1110 24.07 14.97 -0.29
C ASP A 1110 24.12 13.90 0.81
N PRO A 1111 23.17 13.90 1.78
CA PRO A 1111 23.18 12.92 2.86
C PRO A 1111 22.98 11.49 2.36
N ALA A 1112 22.37 11.26 1.19
CA ALA A 1112 22.23 9.90 0.65
C ALA A 1112 23.59 9.22 0.42
N GLN A 1113 24.66 10.00 0.23
CA GLN A 1113 26.01 9.51 0.01
C GLN A 1113 26.73 9.06 1.30
N VAL A 1114 26.20 9.33 2.50
CA VAL A 1114 26.81 8.85 3.77
C VAL A 1114 26.84 7.31 3.84
N ASN A 1115 25.98 6.64 3.06
CA ASN A 1115 25.91 5.18 3.00
C ASN A 1115 26.95 4.57 2.05
N GLY A 1116 28.06 4.08 2.59
CA GLY A 1116 28.99 3.17 1.88
C GLY A 1116 30.28 3.79 1.33
N ILE A 1117 30.58 5.05 1.65
CA ILE A 1117 31.86 5.71 1.32
C ILE A 1117 32.46 6.38 2.57
N THR A 1118 33.76 6.67 2.58
CA THR A 1118 34.43 7.31 3.72
C THR A 1118 34.40 8.84 3.69
N THR A 1119 34.14 9.43 2.52
CA THR A 1119 34.15 10.88 2.28
C THR A 1119 33.02 11.23 1.31
N VAL A 1120 32.10 12.08 1.75
CA VAL A 1120 31.02 12.67 0.96
C VAL A 1120 31.51 13.98 0.36
N ALA A 1121 31.21 14.21 -0.93
CA ALA A 1121 31.53 15.47 -1.58
C ALA A 1121 30.76 16.62 -0.93
N GLY A 1122 31.46 17.70 -0.57
CA GLY A 1122 30.85 18.87 0.07
C GLY A 1122 31.51 20.16 -0.41
N ALA A 1123 30.69 21.18 -0.71
CA ALA A 1123 31.17 22.51 -1.13
C ALA A 1123 30.79 23.56 -0.09
N THR A 1124 31.79 24.20 0.53
CA THR A 1124 31.57 25.28 1.52
C THR A 1124 31.07 26.54 0.81
N LEU A 1125 29.87 26.99 1.16
CA LEU A 1125 29.20 28.17 0.60
C LEU A 1125 29.23 29.37 1.54
N LEU A 1126 29.31 29.11 2.85
CA LEU A 1126 29.44 30.11 3.89
C LEU A 1126 30.49 29.65 4.90
N GLY A 1127 31.29 30.58 5.41
CA GLY A 1127 32.17 30.33 6.55
C GLY A 1127 33.47 31.13 6.49
N TYR A 1128 34.05 31.34 7.66
CA TYR A 1128 35.00 32.42 7.96
C TYR A 1128 36.31 31.84 8.51
N PRO A 1129 37.36 31.72 7.68
CA PRO A 1129 38.64 31.16 8.12
C PRO A 1129 39.29 31.96 9.25
N TYR A 1130 40.17 31.29 10.02
CA TYR A 1130 41.00 31.96 11.02
C TYR A 1130 41.81 33.10 10.39
N GLY A 1131 41.73 34.30 10.97
CA GLY A 1131 42.30 35.54 10.42
C GLY A 1131 41.37 36.36 9.52
N THR A 1132 40.22 35.80 9.12
CA THR A 1132 39.16 36.50 8.36
C THR A 1132 37.78 36.22 9.00
N PRO A 1133 37.52 36.72 10.23
CA PRO A 1133 36.26 36.50 10.92
C PRO A 1133 35.11 37.29 10.30
N LEU A 1134 33.86 36.90 10.59
CA LEU A 1134 32.65 37.64 10.18
C LEU A 1134 32.68 39.11 10.64
N ALA A 1135 33.20 39.37 11.84
CA ALA A 1135 33.40 40.72 12.37
C ALA A 1135 34.52 40.75 13.42
N ASP A 1136 34.94 41.94 13.86
CA ASP A 1136 35.93 42.09 14.94
C ASP A 1136 35.39 41.48 16.25
N THR A 1137 36.23 40.67 16.91
CA THR A 1137 35.85 39.91 18.11
C THR A 1137 36.50 40.39 19.39
N ALA A 1138 37.27 41.50 19.35
CA ALA A 1138 37.87 42.09 20.54
C ALA A 1138 36.82 42.58 21.56
N THR A 1139 35.59 42.82 21.12
CA THR A 1139 34.40 43.06 21.96
C THR A 1139 33.19 42.51 21.20
N GLY A 1140 32.23 41.87 21.89
CA GLY A 1140 31.05 41.32 21.25
C GLY A 1140 30.27 42.38 20.46
N ASN A 1141 30.17 42.20 19.15
CA ASN A 1141 29.38 43.05 18.27
C ASN A 1141 28.18 42.25 17.72
N GLN A 1142 27.15 42.93 17.22
CA GLN A 1142 25.88 42.29 16.82
C GLN A 1142 26.00 41.10 15.84
N TYR A 1143 27.10 40.98 15.09
CA TYR A 1143 27.33 39.90 14.12
C TYR A 1143 28.13 38.74 14.69
N LEU A 1144 29.07 38.98 15.61
CA LEU A 1144 29.95 37.94 16.16
C LEU A 1144 30.50 38.30 17.54
N SER A 1145 30.44 37.35 18.46
CA SER A 1145 31.33 37.24 19.63
C SER A 1145 32.06 35.90 19.62
N GLN A 1146 33.27 35.84 20.19
CA GLN A 1146 34.01 34.58 20.37
C GLN A 1146 33.32 33.59 21.35
N ALA A 1147 32.28 34.03 22.06
CA ALA A 1147 31.42 33.18 22.89
C ALA A 1147 30.06 32.84 22.23
N ASP A 1148 29.88 33.08 20.94
CA ASP A 1148 28.65 32.73 20.24
C ASP A 1148 28.50 31.20 20.08
N PHE A 1149 27.32 30.70 20.42
CA PHE A 1149 26.98 29.29 20.35
C PHE A 1149 25.82 29.09 19.37
N ILE A 1150 26.14 28.87 18.09
CA ILE A 1150 25.17 28.65 17.02
C ILE A 1150 24.85 27.16 16.94
N THR A 1151 23.57 26.81 17.07
CA THR A 1151 23.10 25.45 17.36
C THR A 1151 22.00 24.96 16.42
N GLY A 1152 21.46 25.83 15.56
CA GLY A 1152 20.43 25.48 14.60
C GLY A 1152 20.60 26.23 13.28
N MET A 1153 20.16 25.61 12.19
CA MET A 1153 20.09 26.18 10.85
C MET A 1153 18.75 25.79 10.22
N VAL A 1154 18.09 26.74 9.55
CA VAL A 1154 16.84 26.49 8.80
C VAL A 1154 16.87 27.30 7.51
N PHE A 1155 16.40 26.70 6.42
CA PHE A 1155 16.19 27.38 5.15
C PHE A 1155 14.69 27.27 4.80
N PRO A 1156 13.88 28.31 5.08
CA PRO A 1156 12.44 28.23 4.89
C PRO A 1156 12.04 28.19 3.41
N ALA A 1157 11.15 27.26 3.04
CA ALA A 1157 10.64 27.15 1.68
C ALA A 1157 9.82 28.39 1.29
N GLY A 1158 9.86 28.76 0.01
CA GLY A 1158 9.23 29.99 -0.52
C GLY A 1158 9.99 31.29 -0.19
N THR A 1159 11.18 31.20 0.40
CA THR A 1159 11.99 32.37 0.80
C THR A 1159 13.39 32.30 0.19
N ARG A 1160 14.15 33.40 0.29
CA ARG A 1160 15.60 33.41 0.00
C ARG A 1160 16.47 33.52 1.24
N SER A 1161 15.97 33.08 2.41
CA SER A 1161 16.66 33.24 3.69
C SER A 1161 17.24 31.94 4.22
N VAL A 1162 18.54 31.93 4.54
CA VAL A 1162 19.15 30.90 5.39
C VAL A 1162 19.32 31.49 6.78
N LEU A 1163 18.66 30.88 7.77
CA LEU A 1163 18.58 31.36 9.15
C LEU A 1163 19.42 30.48 10.06
N PHE A 1164 20.29 31.08 10.85
CA PHE A 1164 21.08 30.41 11.90
C PHE A 1164 20.59 30.89 13.28
N PHE A 1165 20.56 29.99 14.26
CA PHE A 1165 19.99 30.24 15.58
C PHE A 1165 20.98 29.87 16.68
N GLY A 1166 21.04 30.63 17.77
CA GLY A 1166 22.00 30.40 18.84
C GLY A 1166 21.94 31.38 20.00
N ARG A 1167 22.88 31.24 20.93
CA ARG A 1167 23.24 32.23 21.96
C ARG A 1167 24.25 33.22 21.36
N HIS A 1168 24.06 34.52 21.61
CA HIS A 1168 24.99 35.58 21.21
C HIS A 1168 25.50 36.37 22.42
N GLY A 1169 26.81 36.59 22.50
CA GLY A 1169 27.46 37.35 23.58
C GLY A 1169 27.65 38.84 23.26
N LEU A 1170 27.28 39.73 24.17
CA LEU A 1170 27.32 41.19 24.00
C LEU A 1170 28.47 41.87 24.76
N GLY A 1171 29.07 41.18 25.73
CA GLY A 1171 30.21 41.67 26.51
C GLY A 1171 31.57 41.55 25.80
N SER A 1172 32.63 41.94 26.51
CA SER A 1172 33.99 41.61 26.11
C SER A 1172 34.24 40.11 26.27
N TYR A 1173 34.92 39.50 25.29
CA TYR A 1173 35.33 38.12 25.40
C TYR A 1173 36.32 37.92 26.55
N CYS A 1174 36.12 36.87 27.34
CA CYS A 1174 36.99 36.44 28.41
C CYS A 1174 37.09 34.91 28.44
N TYR A 1175 38.25 34.38 28.85
CA TYR A 1175 38.45 32.95 29.07
C TYR A 1175 39.01 32.72 30.48
N GLY A 1176 38.29 31.95 31.30
CA GLY A 1176 38.61 31.81 32.72
C GLY A 1176 37.41 31.27 33.49
N THR A 1177 37.43 31.41 34.82
CA THR A 1177 36.30 31.07 35.69
C THR A 1177 35.30 32.22 35.69
N GLY A 1178 34.03 31.96 35.39
CA GLY A 1178 32.96 32.95 35.42
C GLY A 1178 32.46 33.28 36.84
N GLY A 1179 31.25 33.83 36.93
CA GLY A 1179 30.61 34.29 38.16
C GLY A 1179 30.78 35.80 38.44
N THR A 1180 30.31 36.23 39.61
CA THR A 1180 30.41 37.63 40.07
C THR A 1180 31.77 38.00 40.68
N ALA A 1181 32.69 37.04 40.82
CA ALA A 1181 33.99 37.19 41.46
C ALA A 1181 35.09 36.29 40.86
N GLY A 1182 34.91 35.83 39.61
CA GLY A 1182 35.85 34.97 38.89
C GLY A 1182 36.90 35.73 38.08
N ASP A 1183 37.68 34.99 37.28
CA ASP A 1183 38.59 35.55 36.27
C ASP A 1183 37.82 36.34 35.19
N CYS A 1184 36.58 35.93 34.93
CA CYS A 1184 35.64 36.54 34.01
C CYS A 1184 34.39 36.97 34.78
N TYR A 1185 33.84 38.16 34.46
CA TYR A 1185 32.54 38.57 34.97
C TYR A 1185 31.43 37.92 34.14
N ASP A 1186 30.76 36.93 34.72
CA ASP A 1186 29.60 36.28 34.14
C ASP A 1186 28.64 35.78 35.24
N PRO A 1187 27.64 36.57 35.66
CA PRO A 1187 26.70 36.16 36.70
C PRO A 1187 25.78 34.99 36.28
N ASP A 1188 25.69 34.67 34.98
CA ASP A 1188 24.82 33.61 34.46
C ASP A 1188 25.55 32.25 34.33
N ASP A 1189 26.89 32.24 34.29
CA ASP A 1189 27.71 31.01 34.25
C ASP A 1189 28.95 31.13 35.15
N GLY A 1190 29.00 30.31 36.21
CA GLY A 1190 30.14 30.21 37.14
C GLY A 1190 31.17 29.13 36.79
N SER A 1191 31.02 28.44 35.65
CA SER A 1191 31.97 27.42 35.20
C SER A 1191 33.26 28.04 34.65
N LYS A 1192 34.23 27.21 34.26
CA LYS A 1192 35.45 27.66 33.61
C LYS A 1192 35.33 27.46 32.10
N GLY A 1193 35.29 28.54 31.34
CA GLY A 1193 35.09 28.47 29.89
C GLY A 1193 35.28 29.81 29.17
N ILE A 1194 34.53 29.95 28.07
CA ILE A 1194 34.41 31.18 27.28
C ILE A 1194 33.23 32.01 27.79
N HIS A 1195 33.45 33.29 28.03
CA HIS A 1195 32.46 34.20 28.60
C HIS A 1195 32.38 35.51 27.80
N SER A 1196 31.18 36.09 27.71
CA SER A 1196 30.88 37.34 26.99
C SER A 1196 29.57 37.97 27.48
N TYR A 1197 29.28 37.88 28.78
CA TYR A 1197 28.04 38.39 29.39
C TYR A 1197 27.84 39.90 29.14
N PRO A 1198 26.60 40.38 28.88
CA PRO A 1198 25.33 39.64 28.84
C PRO A 1198 25.07 38.92 27.51
N TYR A 1199 24.11 38.00 27.51
CA TYR A 1199 23.77 37.19 26.32
C TYR A 1199 22.33 37.39 25.87
N ARG A 1200 22.03 36.99 24.63
CA ARG A 1200 20.67 36.93 24.07
C ARG A 1200 20.50 35.79 23.08
N SER A 1201 19.26 35.33 22.91
CA SER A 1201 18.91 34.41 21.82
C SER A 1201 18.94 35.18 20.51
N GLN A 1202 19.66 34.69 19.49
CA GLN A 1202 19.89 35.44 18.25
C GLN A 1202 19.61 34.60 17.01
N VAL A 1203 19.08 35.28 15.99
CA VAL A 1203 19.02 34.80 14.61
C VAL A 1203 20.03 35.59 13.77
N TRP A 1204 20.83 34.89 12.98
CA TRP A 1204 21.62 35.47 11.89
C TRP A 1204 21.00 35.04 10.56
N ALA A 1205 20.60 36.00 9.73
CA ALA A 1205 19.87 35.71 8.50
C ALA A 1205 20.68 36.11 7.26
N TYR A 1206 20.86 35.16 6.35
CA TYR A 1206 21.69 35.28 5.15
C TYR A 1206 20.84 35.14 3.89
N ASP A 1207 21.19 35.89 2.83
CA ASP A 1207 20.52 35.78 1.54
C ASP A 1207 21.11 34.57 0.80
N ALA A 1208 20.26 33.61 0.45
CA ALA A 1208 20.64 32.40 -0.27
C ALA A 1208 21.31 32.70 -1.62
N SER A 1209 20.98 33.84 -2.24
CA SER A 1209 21.59 34.32 -3.48
C SER A 1209 23.10 34.56 -3.33
N ASP A 1210 23.56 34.98 -2.16
CA ASP A 1210 24.98 35.19 -1.87
C ASP A 1210 25.75 33.88 -1.71
N LEU A 1211 25.12 32.86 -1.12
CA LEU A 1211 25.70 31.51 -1.02
C LEU A 1211 25.81 30.86 -2.42
N VAL A 1212 24.84 31.11 -3.30
CA VAL A 1212 24.91 30.71 -4.72
C VAL A 1212 26.01 31.48 -5.46
N ALA A 1213 26.22 32.77 -5.16
CA ALA A 1213 27.35 33.52 -5.72
C ALA A 1213 28.72 32.94 -5.28
N VAL A 1214 28.83 32.40 -4.06
CA VAL A 1214 30.01 31.63 -3.63
C VAL A 1214 30.15 30.32 -4.40
N LYS A 1215 29.05 29.56 -4.57
CA LYS A 1215 29.04 28.33 -5.41
C LYS A 1215 29.52 28.60 -6.84
N ALA A 1216 29.14 29.75 -7.41
CA ALA A 1216 29.53 30.19 -8.75
C ALA A 1216 30.94 30.80 -8.83
N GLY A 1217 31.70 30.86 -7.73
CA GLY A 1217 33.04 31.46 -7.67
C GLY A 1217 33.06 32.99 -7.78
N GLN A 1218 31.90 33.65 -7.66
CA GLN A 1218 31.74 35.11 -7.77
C GLN A 1218 31.99 35.84 -6.44
N LYS A 1219 31.83 35.13 -5.32
CA LYS A 1219 32.18 35.57 -3.96
C LYS A 1219 33.04 34.52 -3.27
N GLN A 1220 33.85 34.93 -2.30
CA GLN A 1220 34.50 34.02 -1.35
C GLN A 1220 33.56 33.75 -0.16
N SER A 1221 33.65 32.58 0.48
CA SER A 1221 32.73 32.17 1.56
C SER A 1221 32.68 33.12 2.76
N TYR A 1222 33.76 33.87 2.99
CA TYR A 1222 33.94 34.84 4.08
C TYR A 1222 33.60 36.29 3.68
N GLN A 1223 33.21 36.53 2.42
CA GLN A 1223 32.72 37.83 1.95
C GLN A 1223 31.20 37.98 2.04
N VAL A 1224 30.51 36.87 2.31
CA VAL A 1224 29.07 36.86 2.57
C VAL A 1224 28.83 37.48 3.96
N MET A 1225 27.77 38.29 4.09
CA MET A 1225 27.36 38.92 5.34
C MET A 1225 25.88 38.62 5.59
N PRO A 1226 25.42 38.55 6.85
CA PRO A 1226 24.00 38.44 7.14
C PRO A 1226 23.29 39.75 6.72
N TYR A 1227 22.16 39.66 6.02
CA TYR A 1227 21.37 40.84 5.67
C TYR A 1227 20.66 41.43 6.90
N ALA A 1228 20.43 40.60 7.92
CA ALA A 1228 19.88 41.02 9.20
C ALA A 1228 20.34 40.08 10.33
N VAL A 1229 20.43 40.65 11.54
CA VAL A 1229 20.60 39.93 12.80
C VAL A 1229 19.56 40.47 13.78
N TRP A 1230 18.92 39.60 14.56
CA TRP A 1230 17.91 40.03 15.54
C TRP A 1230 17.81 39.10 16.75
N GLN A 1231 17.28 39.63 17.85
CA GLN A 1231 16.96 38.82 19.02
C GLN A 1231 15.71 37.97 18.76
N LEU A 1232 15.81 36.64 18.94
CA LEU A 1232 14.69 35.73 18.70
C LEU A 1232 13.56 35.96 19.70
N ASP A 1233 13.89 35.96 20.99
CA ASP A 1233 12.93 36.12 22.08
C ASP A 1233 13.60 36.86 23.25
N ALA A 1234 12.90 37.82 23.86
CA ALA A 1234 13.42 38.58 25.01
C ALA A 1234 13.41 37.77 26.32
N SER A 1235 12.62 36.71 26.40
CA SER A 1235 12.43 35.90 27.61
C SER A 1235 13.47 34.80 27.82
N PHE A 1236 14.39 34.57 26.88
CA PHE A 1236 15.50 33.64 27.05
C PHE A 1236 16.73 33.97 26.20
N GLN A 1237 17.89 33.52 26.67
CA GLN A 1237 19.20 33.80 26.07
C GLN A 1237 19.70 32.66 25.16
N ASP A 1238 19.37 31.42 25.47
CA ASP A 1238 20.01 30.25 24.86
C ASP A 1238 19.06 29.47 23.95
N VAL A 1239 19.50 29.25 22.71
CA VAL A 1239 18.90 28.29 21.78
C VAL A 1239 19.79 27.06 21.69
N GLN A 1240 19.22 25.88 21.95
CA GLN A 1240 19.97 24.62 21.97
C GLN A 1240 19.90 23.80 20.68
N GLY A 1241 18.89 24.06 19.88
CA GLY A 1241 18.63 23.38 18.61
C GLY A 1241 17.31 23.87 18.02
N VAL A 1242 17.12 23.64 16.72
CA VAL A 1242 15.91 24.02 15.99
C VAL A 1242 15.52 22.89 15.03
N ALA A 1243 14.23 22.53 15.03
CA ALA A 1243 13.62 21.72 13.97
C ALA A 1243 12.63 22.56 13.16
N TYR A 1244 12.42 22.18 11.90
CA TYR A 1244 11.54 22.89 10.96
C TYR A 1244 10.63 21.92 10.21
N ASP A 1245 9.33 22.16 10.30
CA ASP A 1245 8.32 21.56 9.41
C ASP A 1245 8.11 22.50 8.22
N SER A 1246 8.65 22.13 7.06
CA SER A 1246 8.53 22.92 5.82
C SER A 1246 7.13 22.91 5.23
N ALA A 1247 6.31 21.89 5.50
CA ALA A 1247 4.94 21.81 5.01
C ALA A 1247 3.99 22.69 5.83
N ALA A 1248 4.22 22.79 7.15
CA ALA A 1248 3.49 23.70 8.03
C ALA A 1248 4.14 25.08 8.20
N GLN A 1249 5.29 25.34 7.57
CA GLN A 1249 6.12 26.55 7.77
C GLN A 1249 6.40 26.84 9.26
N ARG A 1250 6.75 25.81 10.04
CA ARG A 1250 6.76 25.88 11.51
C ARG A 1250 8.13 25.56 12.10
N LEU A 1251 8.61 26.46 12.95
CA LEU A 1251 9.83 26.30 13.74
C LEU A 1251 9.52 25.74 15.12
N TYR A 1252 10.39 24.86 15.58
CA TYR A 1252 10.42 24.31 16.93
C TYR A 1252 11.80 24.61 17.51
N VAL A 1253 11.87 25.47 18.52
CA VAL A 1253 13.11 26.00 19.09
C VAL A 1253 13.27 25.53 20.53
N SER A 1254 14.39 24.91 20.86
CA SER A 1254 14.70 24.51 22.24
C SER A 1254 15.21 25.70 23.06
N GLN A 1255 14.39 26.18 24.01
CA GLN A 1255 14.79 27.10 25.08
C GLN A 1255 15.42 26.30 26.23
N VAL A 1256 16.58 26.76 26.72
CA VAL A 1256 17.29 26.17 27.87
C VAL A 1256 16.69 26.62 29.21
N TYR A 1257 16.75 25.73 30.22
CA TYR A 1257 16.40 25.99 31.63
C TYR A 1257 15.01 26.59 31.92
N ALA A 1258 14.03 26.37 31.03
CA ALA A 1258 12.71 26.99 31.15
C ALA A 1258 11.91 26.63 32.43
N ASP A 1259 12.23 25.51 33.08
CA ASP A 1259 11.68 25.13 34.41
C ASP A 1259 12.76 25.01 35.51
N ASN A 1260 13.90 25.68 35.32
CA ASN A 1260 15.16 25.54 36.08
C ASN A 1260 15.91 24.21 35.87
N THR A 1261 15.38 23.23 35.13
CA THR A 1261 16.05 21.93 34.92
C THR A 1261 15.99 21.38 33.50
N LYS A 1262 14.90 21.60 32.76
CA LYS A 1262 14.59 21.00 31.47
C LYS A 1262 14.33 22.06 30.40
N PRO A 1263 14.47 21.71 29.11
CA PRO A 1263 14.17 22.60 28.01
C PRO A 1263 12.66 22.73 27.76
N LEU A 1264 12.27 23.88 27.20
CA LEU A 1264 10.92 24.13 26.69
C LEU A 1264 11.00 24.31 25.17
N ILE A 1265 10.12 23.63 24.43
CA ILE A 1265 10.06 23.79 22.99
C ILE A 1265 9.11 24.95 22.67
N ARG A 1266 9.68 26.07 22.24
CA ARG A 1266 8.98 27.25 21.73
C ARG A 1266 8.59 27.01 20.27
N VAL A 1267 7.36 27.32 19.89
CA VAL A 1267 6.85 27.07 18.54
C VAL A 1267 6.53 28.39 17.84
N TYR A 1268 7.05 28.57 16.64
CA TYR A 1268 6.80 29.78 15.83
C TYR A 1268 6.29 29.39 14.43
N GLN A 1269 5.29 30.12 13.95
CA GLN A 1269 4.88 30.11 12.55
C GLN A 1269 5.80 31.05 11.77
N ILE A 1270 6.39 30.59 10.69
CA ILE A 1270 6.95 31.46 9.66
C ILE A 1270 5.77 31.92 8.78
N VAL A 1271 5.58 33.23 8.72
CA VAL A 1271 4.70 33.90 7.78
C VAL A 1271 5.58 34.54 6.72
N VAL A 1272 5.54 33.97 5.52
CA VAL A 1272 6.25 34.50 4.35
C VAL A 1272 5.59 35.83 3.95
N PRO A 1273 6.35 36.95 3.88
CA PRO A 1273 5.81 38.27 3.54
C PRO A 1273 5.23 38.40 2.12
#